data_AF-A0A7K0PIY0-F1
#
_entry.id   AF-A0A7K0PIY0-F1
#
_cell.length_a   1.000
_cell.length_b   1.000
_cell.length_c   1.000
_cell.angle_alpha   90.00
_cell.angle_beta   90.00
_cell.angle_gamma   90.00
#
_symmetry.space_group_name_H-M   'P 1'
#
loop_
_entity.id
_entity.type
_entity.pdbx_description
1 polymer ?
#
loop_
_entity_poly.entity_id
_entity_poly.type
_entity_poly.pdbx_seq_one_letter_code
_entity_poly.pdbx_strand_id
1 'polypeptide(L)'
;MTPLLRRRRRVAAAFALLLAVAGCLLVVLGRPDARAQSTPGPVGIEAQIGPASVARLLGPATASGVTDEAWGFTDQQRTNAQPATVDGVELPATKVSIVRYRPAEGWRHVQSPEDERGAPYAGTVGEGRVTARGGLFLTGTDTSRPDDEQRVVLTRDATGPTRVAPAPDATVVLPADGPDPAEALSGTAIAARAQDDGRTEGFAAIEGRPLQTAVARWDGTAWTREPICVADDGTTAPAGCDDADTLRDAQDGLTAVALGTVEGGGAWLLARADVAAGRGFVLFRRDGDGAAARWRLRPLGAPRFAAAATPAEGITAVRPLPGGHAATATTDGVWLDGTFRQGGELRSVTMKVADQGTRTFCDGGACDGPLGFDLRDDATGQAYAGPGDGTRVIGPVGTDTARYATFDGTTWSVSAAFHAVTDGIAFTSPTEGWLGDVHVTRDRPPSPLAAWSIPVRRPLTGVAPGPGAPAGELGSPALAVGMDGNILRYTPGQGWDGEVKLDPSGVARNDLRGVAWPAADTAFAVGDEGTMWRWRRQTGLWETDPATPYDFTGHLTGVAFQAGDPERGFAVGRDGVLLRYGKSWEPMELPASVATVGPGGGRADLYGVSFAGAQALAAAGPGGVLTEDGAGWQQDPGVAALLARLKGAGAIYAVSGLPDGGAVAVGTTGDNKGLVLERDAAGGPWRFSDQPLTGTAVAASAFREGDRVRALVSVSTRVWPTVDDLQVPPADPASPAPRRVPFTLPVDGYLVRETASGWRDEERTQLDSPTTERSRKSDPNLALLTDGAGRGWAIGGWTGGVDLLGRGDDPPATAAETASVSRYDPAGPPTSSNVTVQAPAMAAGRARLLVGGHATCAAACADLAPIDTMPDRTLGRALGTADVLGAVPTGPRALVYTGGRLARTGREAQAGEEGRYASLLAGGALPSFPALSGPDAEGGDTSAFGAAFSGAPAPLGSGPAGAGVTPVAIGNPPVAGRARTHYAVDVATTEGVVRLVVLDNASGSLAAGDATGNPAEDQTSWLTAVLADARARGIAVVVSGSRSLNARDA
;
A
#
# COMPACT_ATOMS: atom_id res chain seq x y z
N MET A 1 -0.07 -74.40 18.55
CA MET A 1 -0.01 -73.07 17.87
C MET A 1 1.11 -73.09 16.84
N THR A 2 0.75 -72.92 15.57
CA THR A 2 1.63 -73.11 14.41
C THR A 2 2.58 -71.93 14.17
N PRO A 3 3.73 -72.13 13.50
CA PRO A 3 4.73 -71.07 13.24
C PRO A 3 4.17 -69.85 12.47
N LEU A 4 3.07 -70.03 11.74
CA LEU A 4 2.32 -68.96 11.07
C LEU A 4 1.69 -67.94 12.06
N LEU A 5 1.27 -68.37 13.25
CA LEU A 5 0.70 -67.49 14.28
C LEU A 5 1.76 -66.63 14.99
N ARG A 6 3.00 -67.12 15.10
CA ARG A 6 4.12 -66.34 15.65
C ARG A 6 4.59 -65.25 14.68
N ARG A 7 4.53 -65.50 13.37
CA ARG A 7 4.90 -64.51 12.35
C ARG A 7 3.89 -63.37 12.27
N ARG A 8 2.58 -63.66 12.36
CA ARG A 8 1.53 -62.63 12.38
C ARG A 8 1.57 -61.73 13.62
N ARG A 9 1.89 -62.28 14.82
CA ARG A 9 2.03 -61.46 16.04
C ARG A 9 3.27 -60.55 16.02
N ARG A 10 4.37 -60.97 15.39
CA ARG A 10 5.58 -60.13 15.26
C ARG A 10 5.38 -59.00 14.24
N VAL A 11 4.65 -59.25 13.16
CA VAL A 11 4.30 -58.20 12.17
C VAL A 11 3.30 -57.21 12.78
N ALA A 12 2.29 -57.69 13.52
CA ALA A 12 1.33 -56.80 14.19
C ALA A 12 1.98 -55.94 15.30
N ALA A 13 2.91 -56.49 16.08
CA ALA A 13 3.64 -55.73 17.09
C ALA A 13 4.60 -54.70 16.46
N ALA A 14 5.25 -55.02 15.34
CA ALA A 14 6.09 -54.07 14.61
C ALA A 14 5.25 -52.94 13.99
N PHE A 15 4.04 -53.24 13.48
CA PHE A 15 3.13 -52.24 12.94
C PHE A 15 2.56 -51.32 14.03
N ALA A 16 2.22 -51.86 15.21
CA ALA A 16 1.76 -51.08 16.34
C ALA A 16 2.86 -50.16 16.90
N LEU A 17 4.12 -50.62 16.93
CA LEU A 17 5.26 -49.79 17.35
C LEU A 17 5.57 -48.68 16.33
N LEU A 18 5.46 -48.97 15.02
CA LEU A 18 5.61 -47.96 13.96
C LEU A 18 4.48 -46.91 13.99
N LEU A 19 3.24 -47.30 14.29
CA LEU A 19 2.12 -46.38 14.45
C LEU A 19 2.23 -45.53 15.72
N ALA A 20 2.74 -46.08 16.82
CA ALA A 20 3.00 -45.32 18.05
C ALA A 20 4.16 -44.32 17.89
N VAL A 21 5.22 -44.70 17.17
CA VAL A 21 6.35 -43.80 16.87
C VAL A 21 5.95 -42.73 15.84
N ALA A 22 5.12 -43.06 14.84
CA ALA A 22 4.56 -42.07 13.90
C ALA A 22 3.58 -41.10 14.59
N GLY A 23 2.77 -41.58 15.55
CA GLY A 23 1.90 -40.74 16.36
C GLY A 23 2.66 -39.78 17.29
N CYS A 24 3.76 -40.24 17.91
CA CYS A 24 4.63 -39.36 18.68
C CYS A 24 5.46 -38.38 17.81
N LEU A 25 5.83 -38.75 16.57
CA LEU A 25 6.48 -37.81 15.65
C LEU A 25 5.50 -36.72 15.16
N LEU A 26 4.22 -37.06 14.93
CA LEU A 26 3.21 -36.09 14.48
C LEU A 26 2.79 -35.09 15.58
N VAL A 27 2.85 -35.47 16.86
CA VAL A 27 2.59 -34.55 17.98
C VAL A 27 3.79 -33.64 18.29
N VAL A 28 5.02 -34.06 17.95
CA VAL A 28 6.22 -33.20 18.07
C VAL A 28 6.40 -32.28 16.86
N LEU A 29 5.88 -32.65 15.67
CA LEU A 29 5.91 -31.83 14.45
C LEU A 29 4.73 -30.85 14.32
N GLY A 30 3.80 -30.83 15.28
CA GLY A 30 2.66 -29.90 15.31
C GLY A 30 2.94 -28.55 16.00
N ARG A 31 4.17 -28.28 16.43
CA ARG A 31 4.56 -26.92 16.85
C ARG A 31 4.99 -26.16 15.60
N PRO A 32 4.41 -24.98 15.30
CA PRO A 32 4.91 -24.15 14.22
C PRO A 32 6.40 -23.89 14.46
N ASP A 33 7.22 -24.20 13.46
CA ASP A 33 8.67 -24.01 13.52
C ASP A 33 9.00 -22.54 13.81
N ALA A 34 9.38 -22.25 15.06
CA ALA A 34 9.90 -20.93 15.46
C ALA A 34 11.20 -20.55 14.70
N ARG A 35 11.80 -21.48 13.94
CA ARG A 35 12.99 -21.23 13.11
C ARG A 35 12.69 -20.63 11.72
N ALA A 36 11.45 -20.64 11.24
CA ALA A 36 11.12 -20.00 9.96
C ALA A 36 11.01 -18.47 10.07
N GLN A 37 10.95 -17.92 11.29
CA GLN A 37 10.77 -16.47 11.51
C GLN A 37 12.05 -15.65 11.27
N SER A 38 13.25 -16.24 11.36
CA SER A 38 14.52 -15.50 11.32
C SER A 38 15.29 -15.56 9.99
N THR A 39 14.70 -16.02 8.89
CA THR A 39 15.39 -15.96 7.59
C THR A 39 15.60 -14.50 7.16
N PRO A 40 16.84 -14.02 6.94
CA PRO A 40 17.09 -12.68 6.46
C PRO A 40 16.63 -12.59 5.00
N GLY A 41 15.48 -11.96 4.79
CA GLY A 41 14.95 -11.59 3.48
C GLY A 41 14.26 -10.24 3.60
N PRO A 42 14.26 -9.40 2.55
CA PRO A 42 13.61 -8.10 2.61
C PRO A 42 12.12 -8.29 2.90
N VAL A 43 11.64 -7.66 3.97
CA VAL A 43 10.21 -7.60 4.28
C VAL A 43 9.55 -6.67 3.26
N GLY A 44 8.49 -7.14 2.65
CA GLY A 44 7.70 -6.37 1.73
C GLY A 44 6.76 -5.39 2.45
N ILE A 45 6.44 -4.27 1.81
CA ILE A 45 5.49 -3.28 2.29
C ILE A 45 4.53 -3.01 1.13
N GLU A 46 3.22 -3.06 1.39
CA GLU A 46 2.14 -2.80 0.43
C GLU A 46 1.08 -1.94 1.11
N ALA A 47 0.76 -0.76 0.58
CA ALA A 47 -0.43 -0.06 1.03
C ALA A 47 -1.67 -0.77 0.48
N GLN A 48 -2.74 -0.82 1.27
CA GLN A 48 -4.05 -1.26 0.80
C GLN A 48 -5.08 -0.18 1.06
N ILE A 49 -5.94 0.00 0.06
CA ILE A 49 -6.99 1.00 0.13
C ILE A 49 -8.33 0.33 0.43
N GLY A 50 -9.14 0.99 1.25
CA GLY A 50 -10.41 0.48 1.73
C GLY A 50 -10.68 0.96 3.15
N PRO A 51 -11.36 0.16 3.99
CA PRO A 51 -11.61 0.52 5.38
C PRO A 51 -10.33 0.79 6.19
N ALA A 52 -9.19 0.18 5.82
CA ALA A 52 -7.89 0.39 6.47
C ALA A 52 -7.43 1.86 6.44
N SER A 53 -7.65 2.55 5.31
CA SER A 53 -7.23 3.94 5.08
C SER A 53 -7.93 4.96 5.98
N VAL A 54 -8.94 4.52 6.73
CA VAL A 54 -9.71 5.35 7.67
C VAL A 54 -9.88 4.68 9.04
N ALA A 55 -9.25 3.52 9.25
CA ALA A 55 -9.34 2.75 10.48
C ALA A 55 -8.18 3.06 11.42
N ARG A 56 -8.48 3.14 12.71
CA ARG A 56 -7.49 3.01 13.77
C ARG A 56 -7.30 1.52 14.07
N LEU A 57 -6.07 1.03 13.94
CA LEU A 57 -5.77 -0.37 14.22
C LEU A 57 -5.72 -0.65 15.71
N LEU A 58 -6.27 -1.79 16.12
CA LEU A 58 -6.33 -2.22 17.52
C LEU A 58 -5.35 -3.35 17.84
N GLY A 59 -5.06 -4.21 16.85
CA GLY A 59 -4.18 -5.36 17.02
C GLY A 59 -4.64 -6.60 16.22
N PRO A 60 -3.84 -7.67 16.25
CA PRO A 60 -4.15 -8.94 15.61
C PRO A 60 -5.09 -9.82 16.46
N ALA A 61 -5.70 -10.82 15.82
CA ALA A 61 -6.18 -12.03 16.48
C ALA A 61 -5.23 -13.19 16.14
N THR A 62 -4.48 -13.71 17.12
CA THR A 62 -3.38 -14.67 16.88
C THR A 62 -3.74 -16.14 17.12
N ALA A 63 -4.89 -16.43 17.73
CA ALA A 63 -5.33 -17.78 18.12
C ALA A 63 -6.63 -18.24 17.44
N SER A 64 -7.26 -17.41 16.61
CA SER A 64 -8.54 -17.71 15.93
C SER A 64 -8.44 -18.73 14.80
N GLY A 65 -7.25 -19.28 14.52
CA GLY A 65 -6.99 -20.23 13.42
C GLY A 65 -6.95 -19.59 12.04
N VAL A 66 -7.29 -18.30 11.91
CA VAL A 66 -7.07 -17.49 10.70
C VAL A 66 -5.79 -16.71 10.91
N THR A 67 -4.74 -17.08 10.18
CA THR A 67 -3.48 -16.32 10.18
C THR A 67 -3.73 -14.92 9.64
N ASP A 68 -3.06 -13.95 10.23
CA ASP A 68 -3.01 -12.55 9.77
C ASP A 68 -4.35 -11.81 9.86
N GLU A 69 -5.23 -12.25 10.77
CA GLU A 69 -6.44 -11.50 11.10
C GLU A 69 -6.08 -10.25 11.92
N ALA A 70 -6.50 -9.08 11.44
CA ALA A 70 -6.32 -7.81 12.13
C ALA A 70 -7.65 -7.09 12.34
N TRP A 71 -7.75 -6.33 13.43
CA TRP A 71 -8.95 -5.61 13.81
C TRP A 71 -8.68 -4.11 13.98
N GLY A 72 -9.71 -3.33 13.69
CA GLY A 72 -9.70 -1.89 13.85
C GLY A 72 -11.11 -1.34 14.03
N PHE A 73 -11.20 -0.03 14.18
CA PHE A 73 -12.45 0.69 14.11
C PHE A 73 -12.30 1.97 13.29
N THR A 74 -13.39 2.43 12.70
CA THR A 74 -13.43 3.65 11.90
C THR A 74 -14.40 4.66 12.53
N ASP A 75 -14.04 5.94 12.54
CA ASP A 75 -14.99 7.02 12.86
C ASP A 75 -15.80 7.38 11.61
N GLN A 76 -17.13 7.36 11.73
CA GLN A 76 -18.05 7.63 10.63
C GLN A 76 -18.03 9.07 10.14
N GLN A 77 -17.54 10.04 10.93
CA GLN A 77 -17.24 11.37 10.40
C GLN A 77 -16.15 11.32 9.33
N ARG A 78 -15.27 10.29 9.37
CA ARG A 78 -14.25 10.00 8.36
C ARG A 78 -14.70 8.99 7.31
N THR A 79 -15.71 8.14 7.55
CA THR A 79 -16.14 7.08 6.59
C THR A 79 -17.40 7.39 5.75
N ASN A 80 -17.59 6.58 4.72
CA ASN A 80 -18.53 6.70 3.59
C ASN A 80 -20.00 6.94 3.98
N ALA A 81 -20.71 7.75 3.17
CA ALA A 81 -22.15 7.97 3.26
C ALA A 81 -22.99 6.79 2.73
N GLN A 82 -22.33 5.81 2.09
CA GLN A 82 -22.95 4.58 1.60
C GLN A 82 -23.13 3.56 2.75
N PRO A 83 -24.30 2.90 2.87
CA PRO A 83 -24.51 1.82 3.81
C PRO A 83 -23.60 0.62 3.53
N ALA A 84 -23.07 -0.01 4.58
CA ALA A 84 -22.37 -1.28 4.49
C ALA A 84 -23.35 -2.44 4.72
N THR A 85 -23.18 -3.54 4.00
CA THR A 85 -23.98 -4.76 4.11
C THR A 85 -23.07 -5.92 4.49
N VAL A 86 -23.49 -6.72 5.47
CA VAL A 86 -22.80 -7.94 5.90
C VAL A 86 -23.79 -9.09 5.84
N ASP A 87 -23.44 -10.14 5.10
CA ASP A 87 -24.29 -11.34 4.91
C ASP A 87 -25.73 -11.00 4.45
N GLY A 88 -25.85 -9.97 3.60
CA GLY A 88 -27.13 -9.49 3.06
C GLY A 88 -27.93 -8.56 3.98
N VAL A 89 -27.38 -8.18 5.15
CA VAL A 89 -28.02 -7.28 6.12
C VAL A 89 -27.28 -5.94 6.16
N GLU A 90 -28.01 -4.84 5.93
CA GLU A 90 -27.47 -3.48 6.04
C GLU A 90 -27.11 -3.20 7.51
N LEU A 91 -25.87 -2.78 7.75
CA LEU A 91 -25.39 -2.37 9.06
C LEU A 91 -26.06 -1.06 9.46
N PRO A 92 -26.54 -0.92 10.72
CA PRO A 92 -27.09 0.33 11.20
C PRO A 92 -26.08 1.46 11.14
N ALA A 93 -26.54 2.67 10.81
CA ALA A 93 -25.68 3.86 10.81
C ALA A 93 -25.32 4.26 12.25
N THR A 94 -24.01 4.23 12.55
CA THR A 94 -23.41 4.59 13.85
C THR A 94 -22.18 5.43 13.62
N LYS A 95 -21.81 6.30 14.58
CA LYS A 95 -20.57 7.09 14.46
C LYS A 95 -19.29 6.24 14.48
N VAL A 96 -19.38 4.95 14.77
CA VAL A 96 -18.25 4.03 14.77
C VAL A 96 -18.63 2.76 14.05
N SER A 97 -17.73 2.21 13.23
CA SER A 97 -17.86 0.86 12.68
C SER A 97 -16.64 0.02 13.02
N ILE A 98 -16.86 -1.27 13.28
CA ILE A 98 -15.79 -2.24 13.49
C ILE A 98 -15.35 -2.79 12.13
N VAL A 99 -14.05 -2.79 11.90
CA VAL A 99 -13.43 -3.33 10.69
C VAL A 99 -12.53 -4.50 11.01
N ARG A 100 -12.42 -5.42 10.06
CA ARG A 100 -11.59 -6.61 10.17
C ARG A 100 -10.89 -6.87 8.84
N TYR A 101 -9.64 -7.28 8.92
CA TYR A 101 -8.87 -7.84 7.81
C TYR A 101 -8.74 -9.34 7.96
N ARG A 102 -8.87 -10.06 6.84
CA ARG A 102 -8.36 -11.41 6.67
C ARG A 102 -7.75 -11.55 5.27
N PRO A 103 -6.69 -12.34 5.07
CA PRO A 103 -6.04 -12.45 3.76
C PRO A 103 -6.97 -12.80 2.58
N ALA A 104 -7.95 -13.68 2.79
CA ALA A 104 -8.91 -14.07 1.76
C ALA A 104 -10.05 -13.04 1.56
N GLU A 105 -10.30 -12.19 2.56
CA GLU A 105 -11.45 -11.30 2.61
C GLU A 105 -11.09 -9.84 2.28
N GLY A 106 -9.84 -9.43 2.51
CA GLY A 106 -9.45 -8.02 2.55
C GLY A 106 -9.97 -7.32 3.81
N TRP A 107 -9.85 -5.99 3.84
CA TRP A 107 -10.44 -5.15 4.88
C TRP A 107 -11.93 -4.93 4.63
N ARG A 108 -12.77 -5.16 5.66
CA ARG A 108 -14.21 -4.95 5.55
C ARG A 108 -14.85 -4.43 6.84
N HIS A 109 -15.96 -3.72 6.70
CA HIS A 109 -16.85 -3.41 7.81
C HIS A 109 -17.57 -4.69 8.21
N VAL A 110 -17.50 -5.06 9.48
CA VAL A 110 -18.10 -6.30 9.99
C VAL A 110 -19.26 -6.07 10.94
N GLN A 111 -19.27 -4.96 11.70
CA GLN A 111 -20.28 -4.68 12.72
C GLN A 111 -20.44 -3.18 12.97
N SER A 112 -21.66 -2.77 13.33
CA SER A 112 -21.91 -1.51 14.03
C SER A 112 -22.09 -1.80 15.52
N PRO A 113 -21.39 -1.11 16.43
CA PRO A 113 -21.56 -1.34 17.85
C PRO A 113 -22.99 -1.03 18.32
N GLU A 114 -23.46 -1.78 19.31
CA GLU A 114 -24.79 -1.64 19.89
C GLU A 114 -24.72 -1.05 21.32
N ASP A 115 -25.76 -0.33 21.74
CA ASP A 115 -25.99 0.05 23.13
C ASP A 115 -26.51 -1.13 23.97
N GLU A 116 -26.79 -0.88 25.25
CA GLU A 116 -27.27 -1.90 26.20
C GLU A 116 -28.63 -2.51 25.81
N ARG A 117 -29.38 -1.85 24.94
CA ARG A 117 -30.71 -2.27 24.47
C ARG A 117 -30.63 -2.96 23.10
N GLY A 118 -29.44 -3.09 22.52
CA GLY A 118 -29.24 -3.61 21.17
C GLY A 118 -29.53 -2.59 20.07
N ALA A 119 -29.69 -1.30 20.41
CA ALA A 119 -29.85 -0.23 19.43
C ALA A 119 -28.48 0.29 18.96
N PRO A 120 -28.40 0.98 17.82
CA PRO A 120 -27.11 1.48 17.30
C PRO A 120 -26.43 2.46 18.27
N TYR A 121 -25.16 2.22 18.58
CA TYR A 121 -24.38 3.06 19.50
C TYR A 121 -24.18 4.49 18.94
N ALA A 122 -24.56 5.50 19.74
CA ALA A 122 -24.55 6.91 19.34
C ALA A 122 -23.23 7.66 19.63
N GLY A 123 -22.34 7.04 20.42
CA GLY A 123 -21.07 7.63 20.85
C GLY A 123 -19.90 7.37 19.91
N THR A 124 -18.71 7.68 20.38
CA THR A 124 -17.42 7.53 19.69
C THR A 124 -16.52 6.55 20.44
N VAL A 125 -15.51 5.98 19.78
CA VAL A 125 -14.52 5.08 20.40
C VAL A 125 -13.17 5.76 20.45
N GLY A 126 -12.51 5.67 21.61
CA GLY A 126 -11.19 6.23 21.86
C GLY A 126 -10.10 5.18 21.70
N GLU A 127 -10.00 4.24 22.65
CA GLU A 127 -8.97 3.19 22.68
C GLU A 127 -9.58 1.79 22.61
N GLY A 128 -8.75 0.79 22.30
CA GLY A 128 -9.21 -0.59 22.28
C GLY A 128 -8.11 -1.64 22.38
N ARG A 129 -8.50 -2.87 22.72
CA ARG A 129 -7.65 -4.05 22.77
C ARG A 129 -8.34 -5.22 22.09
N VAL A 130 -7.55 -6.03 21.39
CA VAL A 130 -7.98 -7.26 20.73
C VAL A 130 -7.45 -8.45 21.53
N THR A 131 -8.29 -9.42 21.81
CA THR A 131 -7.87 -10.69 22.41
C THR A 131 -7.31 -11.63 21.34
N ALA A 132 -6.52 -12.64 21.70
CA ALA A 132 -5.95 -13.53 20.69
C ALA A 132 -7.03 -14.28 19.90
N ARG A 133 -8.24 -14.43 20.46
CA ARG A 133 -9.41 -15.05 19.82
C ARG A 133 -10.33 -14.06 19.10
N GLY A 134 -9.91 -12.81 18.91
CA GLY A 134 -10.65 -11.78 18.17
C GLY A 134 -11.76 -11.07 18.97
N GLY A 135 -11.81 -11.26 20.28
CA GLY A 135 -12.66 -10.46 21.16
C GLY A 135 -12.15 -9.01 21.26
N LEU A 136 -13.03 -8.08 21.58
CA LEU A 136 -12.73 -6.64 21.66
C LEU A 136 -13.07 -6.09 23.04
N PHE A 137 -12.22 -5.19 23.53
CA PHE A 137 -12.49 -4.37 24.71
C PHE A 137 -12.10 -2.93 24.39
N LEU A 138 -13.10 -2.07 24.27
CA LEU A 138 -12.99 -0.71 23.74
C LEU A 138 -13.48 0.30 24.78
N THR A 139 -12.89 1.49 24.80
CA THR A 139 -13.42 2.63 25.56
C THR A 139 -14.08 3.61 24.61
N GLY A 140 -15.19 4.18 25.02
CA GLY A 140 -15.94 5.14 24.22
C GLY A 140 -16.50 6.29 25.03
N THR A 141 -16.95 7.31 24.30
CA THR A 141 -17.61 8.50 24.85
C THR A 141 -18.93 8.72 24.13
N ASP A 142 -20.02 8.73 24.88
CA ASP A 142 -21.39 8.93 24.42
C ASP A 142 -21.99 10.19 25.06
N THR A 143 -21.90 11.30 24.33
CA THR A 143 -22.41 12.61 24.78
C THR A 143 -23.93 12.70 24.80
N SER A 144 -24.66 11.65 24.40
CA SER A 144 -26.11 11.60 24.56
C SER A 144 -26.53 11.19 25.98
N ARG A 145 -25.57 10.71 26.79
CA ARG A 145 -25.74 10.32 28.18
C ARG A 145 -25.49 11.50 29.14
N PRO A 146 -25.99 11.42 30.39
CA PRO A 146 -25.59 12.33 31.47
C PRO A 146 -24.07 12.44 31.60
N ASP A 147 -23.54 13.60 32.01
CA ASP A 147 -22.09 13.88 32.05
C ASP A 147 -21.27 12.83 32.82
N ASP A 148 -21.83 12.29 33.90
CA ASP A 148 -21.25 11.22 34.73
C ASP A 148 -21.33 9.82 34.12
N GLU A 149 -22.10 9.64 33.04
CA GLU A 149 -22.30 8.38 32.32
C GLU A 149 -21.76 8.41 30.88
N GLN A 150 -21.13 9.50 30.45
CA GLN A 150 -20.65 9.64 29.06
C GLN A 150 -19.58 8.62 28.72
N ARG A 151 -18.76 8.18 29.68
CA ARG A 151 -17.73 7.17 29.43
C ARG A 151 -18.33 5.78 29.49
N VAL A 152 -18.10 5.02 28.43
CA VAL A 152 -18.60 3.65 28.31
C VAL A 152 -17.48 2.70 27.93
N VAL A 153 -17.67 1.43 28.24
CA VAL A 153 -16.83 0.34 27.74
C VAL A 153 -17.67 -0.47 26.77
N LEU A 154 -17.13 -0.76 25.59
CA LEU A 154 -17.74 -1.69 24.64
C LEU A 154 -16.96 -2.99 24.65
N THR A 155 -17.67 -4.11 24.66
CA THR A 155 -17.08 -5.44 24.69
C THR A 155 -17.64 -6.30 23.58
N ARG A 156 -16.81 -7.21 23.09
CA ARG A 156 -17.17 -8.24 22.13
C ARG A 156 -16.46 -9.51 22.55
N ASP A 157 -17.18 -10.60 22.73
CA ASP A 157 -16.57 -11.93 22.88
C ASP A 157 -15.94 -12.39 21.55
N ALA A 158 -15.31 -13.56 21.49
CA ALA A 158 -14.74 -14.09 20.24
C ALA A 158 -15.77 -14.13 19.08
N THR A 159 -17.05 -14.30 19.41
CA THR A 159 -18.19 -14.26 18.49
C THR A 159 -19.30 -13.33 19.00
N GLY A 160 -20.20 -12.91 18.12
CA GLY A 160 -21.32 -12.05 18.49
C GLY A 160 -21.03 -10.55 18.28
N PRO A 161 -21.96 -9.69 18.70
CA PRO A 161 -21.91 -8.25 18.48
C PRO A 161 -21.00 -7.54 19.48
N THR A 162 -20.43 -6.42 19.06
CA THR A 162 -19.80 -5.44 19.96
C THR A 162 -20.89 -4.62 20.65
N ARG A 163 -20.93 -4.63 21.98
CA ARG A 163 -21.98 -3.98 22.79
C ARG A 163 -21.42 -3.15 23.91
N VAL A 164 -22.13 -2.09 24.29
CA VAL A 164 -21.86 -1.38 25.54
C VAL A 164 -22.04 -2.35 26.73
N ALA A 165 -20.98 -2.51 27.52
CA ALA A 165 -21.04 -3.27 28.76
C ALA A 165 -21.84 -2.47 29.82
N PRO A 166 -22.56 -3.15 30.73
CA PRO A 166 -23.22 -2.48 31.84
C PRO A 166 -22.26 -1.58 32.61
N ALA A 167 -22.71 -0.41 33.05
CA ALA A 167 -21.90 0.46 33.87
C ALA A 167 -21.49 -0.25 35.19
N PRO A 168 -20.26 -0.07 35.66
CA PRO A 168 -19.86 -0.56 36.98
C PRO A 168 -20.71 0.10 38.07
N ASP A 169 -21.03 -0.66 39.13
CA ASP A 169 -21.75 -0.09 40.28
C ASP A 169 -20.82 0.73 41.20
N ALA A 170 -21.43 1.38 42.20
CA ALA A 170 -20.75 2.23 43.18
C ALA A 170 -19.74 1.50 44.08
N THR A 171 -19.70 0.16 44.06
CA THR A 171 -18.71 -0.65 44.78
C THR A 171 -17.46 -0.91 43.93
N VAL A 172 -17.61 -0.83 42.61
CA VAL A 172 -16.49 -0.94 41.67
C VAL A 172 -15.84 0.40 41.44
N VAL A 173 -16.65 1.41 41.11
CA VAL A 173 -16.21 2.80 40.87
C VAL A 173 -16.84 3.68 41.93
N LEU A 174 -16.02 4.23 42.82
CA LEU A 174 -16.51 4.92 44.01
C LEU A 174 -17.12 6.29 43.67
N PRO A 175 -18.26 6.65 44.27
CA PRO A 175 -18.82 8.00 44.13
C PRO A 175 -17.91 9.05 44.78
N ALA A 176 -18.23 10.33 44.55
CA ALA A 176 -17.58 11.42 45.25
C ALA A 176 -17.83 11.32 46.76
N ASP A 177 -16.79 11.51 47.58
CA ASP A 177 -16.87 11.48 49.03
C ASP A 177 -16.01 12.59 49.65
N GLY A 178 -16.66 13.63 50.17
CA GLY A 178 -15.99 14.80 50.73
C GLY A 178 -15.08 15.49 49.70
N PRO A 179 -13.76 15.61 49.95
CA PRO A 179 -12.81 16.20 49.01
C PRO A 179 -12.44 15.28 47.85
N ASP A 180 -12.76 13.98 47.93
CA ASP A 180 -12.43 13.03 46.88
C ASP A 180 -13.46 13.10 45.74
N PRO A 181 -13.01 13.35 44.49
CA PRO A 181 -13.90 13.32 43.34
C PRO A 181 -14.43 11.90 43.08
N ALA A 182 -15.52 11.82 42.32
CA ALA A 182 -16.03 10.56 41.82
C ALA A 182 -14.96 9.87 40.95
N GLU A 183 -14.85 8.56 41.11
CA GLU A 183 -14.01 7.75 40.26
C GLU A 183 -14.68 7.51 38.90
N ALA A 184 -13.88 7.16 37.89
CA ALA A 184 -14.37 6.71 36.58
C ALA A 184 -13.44 5.63 36.00
N LEU A 185 -13.94 4.85 35.04
CA LEU A 185 -13.06 3.96 34.27
C LEU A 185 -12.13 4.78 33.37
N SER A 186 -10.87 4.37 33.29
CA SER A 186 -9.88 5.04 32.45
C SER A 186 -10.20 4.86 30.97
N GLY A 187 -10.05 5.94 30.22
CA GLY A 187 -10.22 5.92 28.77
C GLY A 187 -9.06 5.28 28.01
N THR A 188 -7.89 5.12 28.64
CA THR A 188 -6.65 4.73 27.95
C THR A 188 -5.91 3.54 28.59
N ALA A 189 -5.85 3.47 29.92
CA ALA A 189 -5.20 2.37 30.61
C ALA A 189 -6.15 1.17 30.70
N ILE A 190 -6.19 0.39 29.60
CA ILE A 190 -7.01 -0.81 29.45
C ILE A 190 -6.20 -2.01 28.93
N ALA A 191 -6.63 -3.22 29.26
CA ALA A 191 -6.10 -4.48 28.73
C ALA A 191 -7.21 -5.51 28.54
N ALA A 192 -7.00 -6.49 27.67
CA ALA A 192 -7.97 -7.56 27.44
C ALA A 192 -7.29 -8.88 27.08
N ARG A 193 -7.95 -10.00 27.44
CA ARG A 193 -7.57 -11.36 27.05
C ARG A 193 -8.81 -12.22 26.90
N ALA A 194 -8.73 -13.30 26.13
CA ALA A 194 -9.84 -14.25 26.03
C ALA A 194 -9.82 -15.25 27.19
N GLN A 195 -11.01 -15.59 27.67
CA GLN A 195 -11.24 -16.77 28.49
C GLN A 195 -11.31 -18.02 27.62
N ASP A 196 -11.21 -19.19 28.26
CA ASP A 196 -11.23 -20.49 27.57
C ASP A 196 -12.53 -20.76 26.80
N ASP A 197 -13.65 -20.19 27.25
CA ASP A 197 -14.95 -20.26 26.59
C ASP A 197 -15.13 -19.21 25.47
N GLY A 198 -14.12 -18.37 25.23
CA GLY A 198 -14.13 -17.33 24.21
C GLY A 198 -14.69 -15.99 24.69
N ARG A 199 -15.11 -15.86 25.95
CA ARG A 199 -15.53 -14.56 26.50
C ARG A 199 -14.35 -13.61 26.64
N THR A 200 -14.60 -12.32 26.41
CA THR A 200 -13.59 -11.28 26.59
C THR A 200 -13.54 -10.86 28.05
N GLU A 201 -12.40 -11.10 28.68
CA GLU A 201 -12.06 -10.52 29.98
C GLU A 201 -11.30 -9.22 29.76
N GLY A 202 -11.72 -8.17 30.47
CA GLY A 202 -11.15 -6.84 30.34
C GLY A 202 -10.70 -6.27 31.68
N PHE A 203 -9.70 -5.41 31.64
CA PHE A 203 -9.18 -4.68 32.78
C PHE A 203 -9.12 -3.20 32.42
N ALA A 204 -9.63 -2.33 33.30
CA ALA A 204 -9.57 -0.89 33.15
C ALA A 204 -9.06 -0.28 34.46
N ALA A 205 -8.06 0.61 34.38
CA ALA A 205 -7.67 1.39 35.54
C ALA A 205 -8.83 2.29 35.99
N ILE A 206 -8.85 2.62 37.28
CA ILE A 206 -9.85 3.53 37.85
C ILE A 206 -9.17 4.88 38.09
N GLU A 207 -9.73 5.94 37.51
CA GLU A 207 -9.22 7.30 37.59
C GLU A 207 -10.18 8.24 38.32
N GLY A 208 -9.82 9.53 38.43
CA GLY A 208 -10.59 10.56 39.11
C GLY A 208 -9.91 11.04 40.39
N ARG A 209 -9.44 10.10 41.22
CA ARG A 209 -8.72 10.41 42.46
C ARG A 209 -7.20 10.55 42.24
N PRO A 210 -6.49 11.41 43.01
CA PRO A 210 -5.03 11.55 42.92
C PRO A 210 -4.27 10.23 43.18
N LEU A 211 -4.75 9.46 44.16
CA LEU A 211 -4.23 8.13 44.49
C LEU A 211 -5.16 7.06 43.93
N GLN A 212 -4.74 6.40 42.86
CA GLN A 212 -5.49 5.27 42.29
C GLN A 212 -5.18 3.99 43.08
N THR A 213 -6.22 3.38 43.67
CA THR A 213 -6.08 2.23 44.60
C THR A 213 -6.65 0.92 44.07
N ALA A 214 -7.20 0.90 42.85
CA ALA A 214 -7.81 -0.31 42.30
C ALA A 214 -7.83 -0.33 40.76
N VAL A 215 -8.02 -1.53 40.21
CA VAL A 215 -8.32 -1.80 38.80
C VAL A 215 -9.70 -2.46 38.73
N ALA A 216 -10.52 -2.01 37.78
CA ALA A 216 -11.80 -2.64 37.48
C ALA A 216 -11.58 -3.83 36.53
N ARG A 217 -12.15 -4.98 36.87
CA ARG A 217 -12.11 -6.19 36.04
C ARG A 217 -13.51 -6.53 35.54
N TRP A 218 -13.64 -6.68 34.23
CA TRP A 218 -14.79 -7.24 33.54
C TRP A 218 -14.54 -8.72 33.25
N ASP A 219 -15.37 -9.61 33.80
CA ASP A 219 -15.23 -11.07 33.62
C ASP A 219 -16.03 -11.64 32.44
N GLY A 220 -16.50 -10.78 31.54
CA GLY A 220 -17.44 -11.13 30.47
C GLY A 220 -18.90 -10.91 30.86
N THR A 221 -19.21 -10.73 32.15
CA THR A 221 -20.59 -10.58 32.64
C THR A 221 -20.78 -9.52 33.72
N ALA A 222 -19.80 -9.34 34.59
CA ALA A 222 -19.88 -8.43 35.72
C ALA A 222 -18.55 -7.71 35.96
N TRP A 223 -18.67 -6.54 36.59
CA TRP A 223 -17.53 -5.76 37.06
C TRP A 223 -17.14 -6.15 38.49
N THR A 224 -15.85 -6.15 38.76
CA THR A 224 -15.27 -6.35 40.09
C THR A 224 -14.14 -5.36 40.35
N ARG A 225 -13.97 -4.92 41.60
CA ARG A 225 -12.86 -4.05 42.04
C ARG A 225 -11.71 -4.91 42.54
N GLU A 226 -10.55 -4.81 41.91
CA GLU A 226 -9.33 -5.48 42.35
C GLU A 226 -8.37 -4.46 43.01
N PRO A 227 -8.05 -4.59 44.30
CA PRO A 227 -7.16 -3.64 44.99
C PRO A 227 -5.73 -3.65 44.45
N ILE A 228 -5.12 -2.46 44.40
CA ILE A 228 -3.69 -2.25 44.20
C ILE A 228 -3.02 -2.21 45.57
N CYS A 229 -1.89 -2.90 45.72
CA CYS A 229 -1.11 -2.90 46.96
C CYS A 229 -0.34 -1.57 47.09
N VAL A 230 -1.06 -0.52 47.49
CA VAL A 230 -0.55 0.81 47.81
C VAL A 230 -1.08 1.25 49.17
N ALA A 231 -0.22 1.75 50.04
CA ALA A 231 -0.61 2.27 51.35
C ALA A 231 -1.16 3.69 51.19
N ASP A 232 -2.44 3.88 51.53
CA ASP A 232 -3.14 5.16 51.46
C ASP A 232 -2.72 6.13 52.58
N ASP A 233 -2.35 5.60 53.74
CA ASP A 233 -1.77 6.34 54.88
C ASP A 233 -0.23 6.35 54.89
N GLY A 234 0.40 5.75 53.88
CA GLY A 234 1.85 5.54 53.77
C GLY A 234 2.44 4.49 54.72
N THR A 235 1.66 3.91 55.63
CA THR A 235 2.15 3.04 56.73
C THR A 235 1.45 1.69 56.87
N THR A 236 0.25 1.52 56.37
CA THR A 236 -0.54 0.29 56.49
C THR A 236 -0.67 -0.39 55.14
N ALA A 237 -0.27 -1.67 55.07
CA ALA A 237 -0.50 -2.46 53.86
C ALA A 237 -1.99 -2.78 53.70
N PRO A 238 -2.57 -2.67 52.49
CA PRO A 238 -3.95 -3.05 52.26
C PRO A 238 -4.22 -4.53 52.60
N ALA A 239 -5.47 -4.85 52.93
CA ALA A 239 -5.84 -6.22 53.30
C ALA A 239 -5.53 -7.23 52.17
N GLY A 240 -4.70 -8.22 52.50
CA GLY A 240 -4.22 -9.25 51.56
C GLY A 240 -2.95 -8.88 50.78
N CYS A 241 -2.36 -7.71 51.06
CA CYS A 241 -1.05 -7.31 50.57
C CYS A 241 0.00 -7.49 51.68
N ASP A 242 1.19 -7.93 51.29
CA ASP A 242 2.34 -8.03 52.19
C ASP A 242 3.21 -6.75 52.11
N ASP A 243 4.02 -6.51 53.13
CA ASP A 243 4.89 -5.32 53.20
C ASP A 243 5.85 -5.23 52.01
N ALA A 244 6.36 -6.37 51.54
CA ALA A 244 7.30 -6.44 50.42
C ALA A 244 6.69 -6.06 49.07
N ASP A 245 5.36 -6.20 48.97
CA ASP A 245 4.61 -6.04 47.72
C ASP A 245 3.73 -4.77 47.75
N THR A 246 3.94 -3.88 48.73
CA THR A 246 3.15 -2.66 48.93
C THR A 246 3.97 -1.40 48.64
N LEU A 247 3.43 -0.49 47.82
CA LEU A 247 3.99 0.84 47.58
C LEU A 247 3.59 1.79 48.71
N ARG A 248 4.54 2.44 49.38
CA ARG A 248 4.31 3.20 50.63
C ARG A 248 4.55 4.69 50.54
N ASP A 249 5.26 5.13 49.51
CA ASP A 249 5.75 6.49 49.33
C ASP A 249 5.00 7.25 48.24
N ALA A 250 3.82 6.78 47.85
CA ALA A 250 2.99 7.35 46.80
C ALA A 250 1.66 7.93 47.30
N GLN A 251 1.51 8.17 48.60
CA GLN A 251 0.26 8.67 49.20
C GLN A 251 -0.24 9.98 48.58
N ASP A 252 0.69 10.80 48.05
CA ASP A 252 0.38 12.08 47.41
C ASP A 252 -0.12 11.91 45.95
N GLY A 253 0.04 10.72 45.36
CA GLY A 253 -0.54 10.38 44.07
C GLY A 253 0.06 9.15 43.39
N LEU A 254 -0.80 8.38 42.73
CA LEU A 254 -0.45 7.27 41.85
C LEU A 254 -1.39 7.26 40.64
N THR A 255 -0.83 7.30 39.44
CA THR A 255 -1.59 7.26 38.18
C THR A 255 -1.21 6.00 37.41
N ALA A 256 -2.19 5.14 37.11
CA ALA A 256 -2.06 4.06 36.15
C ALA A 256 -1.79 4.64 34.76
N VAL A 257 -0.79 4.09 34.08
CA VAL A 257 -0.36 4.54 32.76
C VAL A 257 -0.71 3.53 31.68
N ALA A 258 -0.49 2.24 31.93
CA ALA A 258 -0.78 1.17 30.97
C ALA A 258 -1.10 -0.14 31.68
N LEU A 259 -1.96 -0.94 31.06
CA LEU A 259 -2.24 -2.32 31.46
C LEU A 259 -1.81 -3.25 30.33
N GLY A 260 -1.27 -4.42 30.68
CA GLY A 260 -0.88 -5.46 29.72
C GLY A 260 -1.33 -6.83 30.17
N THR A 261 -1.91 -7.61 29.25
CA THR A 261 -2.36 -8.99 29.50
C THR A 261 -1.92 -9.92 28.39
N VAL A 262 -1.84 -11.21 28.70
CA VAL A 262 -1.60 -12.28 27.73
C VAL A 262 -2.51 -13.47 28.08
N GLU A 263 -3.00 -14.19 27.08
CA GLU A 263 -3.77 -15.41 27.30
C GLU A 263 -2.92 -16.48 27.99
N GLY A 264 -3.50 -17.16 28.98
CA GLY A 264 -2.78 -18.17 29.78
C GLY A 264 -1.63 -17.62 30.65
N GLY A 265 -1.44 -16.30 30.73
CA GLY A 265 -0.41 -15.67 31.55
C GLY A 265 -0.92 -14.57 32.48
N GLY A 266 0.01 -13.79 33.04
CA GLY A 266 -0.27 -12.76 34.03
C GLY A 266 -0.82 -11.45 33.45
N ALA A 267 -1.42 -10.64 34.32
CA ALA A 267 -1.78 -9.25 34.02
C ALA A 267 -0.83 -8.29 34.74
N TRP A 268 -0.46 -7.19 34.08
CA TRP A 268 0.53 -6.23 34.55
C TRP A 268 -0.02 -4.81 34.48
N LEU A 269 0.31 -4.00 35.49
CA LEU A 269 -0.06 -2.59 35.59
C LEU A 269 1.22 -1.77 35.70
N LEU A 270 1.41 -0.86 34.75
CA LEU A 270 2.43 0.17 34.79
C LEU A 270 1.82 1.46 35.30
N ALA A 271 2.44 2.06 36.31
CA ALA A 271 2.00 3.27 36.96
C ALA A 271 3.12 4.29 37.11
N ARG A 272 2.73 5.52 37.44
CA ARG A 272 3.60 6.65 37.78
C ARG A 272 3.14 7.23 39.12
N ALA A 273 4.04 7.31 40.09
CA ALA A 273 3.77 8.01 41.34
C ALA A 273 3.94 9.53 41.18
N ASP A 274 3.45 10.31 42.13
CA ASP A 274 3.70 11.75 42.19
C ASP A 274 5.20 12.06 42.16
N VAL A 275 5.58 13.21 41.60
CA VAL A 275 6.99 13.61 41.45
C VAL A 275 7.69 13.70 42.82
N ALA A 276 6.95 14.06 43.88
CA ALA A 276 7.47 14.13 45.25
C ALA A 276 7.92 12.75 45.79
N ALA A 277 7.33 11.66 45.29
CA ALA A 277 7.73 10.29 45.65
C ALA A 277 9.11 9.91 45.07
N GLY A 278 9.62 10.68 44.09
CA GLY A 278 10.93 10.42 43.48
C GLY A 278 11.02 9.10 42.71
N ARG A 279 9.88 8.54 42.26
CA ARG A 279 9.81 7.26 41.54
C ARG A 279 9.77 7.43 40.02
N GLY A 280 10.49 6.56 39.32
CA GLY A 280 10.46 6.46 37.86
C GLY A 280 9.30 5.56 37.40
N PHE A 281 9.60 4.38 36.89
CA PHE A 281 8.59 3.36 36.59
C PHE A 281 8.11 2.67 37.89
N VAL A 282 6.80 2.43 38.00
CA VAL A 282 6.21 1.61 39.07
C VAL A 282 5.43 0.47 38.43
N LEU A 283 5.75 -0.78 38.77
CA LEU A 283 5.18 -1.96 38.14
C LEU A 283 4.45 -2.83 39.15
N PHE A 284 3.22 -3.23 38.82
CA PHE A 284 2.45 -4.21 39.57
C PHE A 284 2.13 -5.41 38.70
N ARG A 285 2.01 -6.58 39.33
CA ARG A 285 1.51 -7.82 38.71
C ARG A 285 0.26 -8.27 39.43
N ARG A 286 -0.77 -8.65 38.68
CA ARG A 286 -1.96 -9.29 39.23
C ARG A 286 -1.61 -10.68 39.74
N ASP A 287 -2.03 -10.97 40.96
CA ASP A 287 -1.91 -12.28 41.60
C ASP A 287 -3.25 -12.65 42.26
N GLY A 288 -3.51 -13.96 42.36
CA GLY A 288 -4.79 -14.51 42.84
C GLY A 288 -5.97 -14.35 41.86
N ASP A 289 -7.13 -14.86 42.27
CA ASP A 289 -8.38 -14.82 41.51
C ASP A 289 -9.59 -14.47 42.38
N GLY A 290 -10.68 -14.01 41.75
CA GLY A 290 -11.90 -13.60 42.43
C GLY A 290 -11.64 -12.54 43.50
N ALA A 291 -12.23 -12.70 44.69
CA ALA A 291 -12.07 -11.76 45.80
C ALA A 291 -10.63 -11.68 46.35
N ALA A 292 -9.79 -12.68 46.07
CA ALA A 292 -8.38 -12.71 46.49
C ALA A 292 -7.45 -12.00 45.49
N ALA A 293 -7.93 -11.59 44.33
CA ALA A 293 -7.12 -10.94 43.30
C ALA A 293 -6.56 -9.59 43.79
N ARG A 294 -5.25 -9.38 43.63
CA ARG A 294 -4.54 -8.16 44.04
C ARG A 294 -3.49 -7.77 43.00
N TRP A 295 -3.24 -6.48 42.85
CA TRP A 295 -2.14 -5.95 42.04
C TRP A 295 -0.95 -5.64 42.95
N ARG A 296 0.00 -6.58 42.99
CA ARG A 296 1.15 -6.58 43.89
C ARG A 296 2.35 -5.87 43.27
N LEU A 297 3.04 -5.02 44.03
CA LEU A 297 4.23 -4.30 43.56
C LEU A 297 5.31 -5.32 43.16
N ARG A 298 5.98 -5.08 42.03
CA ARG A 298 7.08 -5.92 41.56
C ARG A 298 8.35 -5.09 41.39
N PRO A 299 9.51 -5.61 41.84
CA PRO A 299 10.77 -4.95 41.59
C PRO A 299 11.05 -4.94 40.08
N LEU A 300 11.52 -3.80 39.57
CA LEU A 300 11.89 -3.68 38.16
C LEU A 300 13.15 -4.44 37.78
N GLY A 301 13.99 -4.87 38.74
CA GLY A 301 15.31 -5.44 38.46
C GLY A 301 16.32 -4.47 37.83
N ALA A 302 15.94 -3.21 37.59
CA ALA A 302 16.79 -2.15 37.03
C ALA A 302 16.69 -0.88 37.90
N PRO A 303 17.46 -0.79 39.00
CA PRO A 303 17.31 0.29 39.99
C PRO A 303 17.40 1.70 39.42
N ARG A 304 18.21 1.89 38.36
CA ARG A 304 18.41 3.18 37.69
C ARG A 304 17.16 3.76 37.04
N PHE A 305 16.19 2.92 36.69
CA PHE A 305 14.90 3.34 36.12
C PHE A 305 13.75 3.29 37.15
N ALA A 306 14.01 2.80 38.37
CA ALA A 306 13.03 2.77 39.46
C ALA A 306 12.90 4.13 40.17
N ALA A 307 13.94 4.98 40.13
CA ALA A 307 13.93 6.32 40.68
C ALA A 307 13.78 7.38 39.57
N ALA A 308 13.03 8.45 39.84
CA ALA A 308 12.87 9.58 38.91
C ALA A 308 14.18 10.35 38.72
N ALA A 309 15.01 10.40 39.76
CA ALA A 309 16.34 10.96 39.75
C ALA A 309 17.34 9.89 40.19
N THR A 310 18.23 9.50 39.29
CA THR A 310 19.29 8.52 39.54
C THR A 310 20.64 9.21 39.31
N PRO A 311 21.38 9.57 40.37
CA PRO A 311 22.66 10.26 40.22
C PRO A 311 23.71 9.47 39.41
N ALA A 312 23.59 8.14 39.36
CA ALA A 312 24.45 7.30 38.54
C ALA A 312 24.24 7.59 37.04
N GLU A 313 25.33 7.78 36.31
CA GLU A 313 25.35 7.97 34.85
C GLU A 313 24.54 9.19 34.34
N GLY A 314 24.10 10.08 35.24
CA GLY A 314 23.40 11.32 34.92
C GLY A 314 21.92 11.18 34.53
N ILE A 315 21.25 10.10 34.96
CA ILE A 315 19.87 9.76 34.58
C ILE A 315 18.84 10.51 35.44
N THR A 316 17.89 11.18 34.80
CA THR A 316 16.82 11.95 35.46
C THR A 316 15.52 11.87 34.68
N ALA A 317 14.41 12.34 35.24
CA ALA A 317 13.10 12.45 34.58
C ALA A 317 12.62 11.14 33.91
N VAL A 318 12.91 10.00 34.55
CA VAL A 318 12.46 8.68 34.09
C VAL A 318 10.95 8.60 34.16
N ARG A 319 10.29 8.27 33.05
CA ARG A 319 8.83 8.19 32.98
C ARG A 319 8.35 7.19 31.91
N PRO A 320 7.24 6.47 32.15
CA PRO A 320 6.57 5.70 31.09
C PRO A 320 6.11 6.57 29.92
N LEU A 321 5.96 5.97 28.73
CA LEU A 321 5.23 6.61 27.63
C LEU A 321 3.77 6.85 28.02
N PRO A 322 3.15 7.96 27.58
CA PRO A 322 1.73 8.20 27.79
C PRO A 322 0.85 7.28 26.90
N GLY A 323 -0.47 7.39 27.02
CA GLY A 323 -1.40 6.84 26.02
C GLY A 323 -1.89 5.39 26.22
N GLY A 324 -1.52 4.69 27.29
CA GLY A 324 -2.08 3.37 27.60
C GLY A 324 -1.33 2.17 26.99
N HIS A 325 -0.33 2.40 26.14
CA HIS A 325 0.34 1.35 25.35
C HIS A 325 1.77 1.04 25.78
N ALA A 326 2.24 1.67 26.85
CA ALA A 326 3.60 1.54 27.38
C ALA A 326 3.93 0.17 28.01
N ALA A 327 2.99 -0.79 28.00
CA ALA A 327 3.17 -2.11 28.57
C ALA A 327 2.66 -3.21 27.63
N THR A 328 3.55 -4.12 27.20
CA THR A 328 3.20 -5.29 26.38
C THR A 328 3.49 -6.57 27.17
N ALA A 329 2.46 -7.28 27.63
CA ALA A 329 2.61 -8.52 28.39
C ALA A 329 2.90 -9.73 27.48
N THR A 330 3.65 -10.68 28.01
CA THR A 330 3.96 -11.99 27.40
C THR A 330 3.88 -13.06 28.48
N THR A 331 3.92 -14.33 28.11
CA THR A 331 3.92 -15.44 29.08
C THR A 331 5.10 -15.38 30.05
N ASP A 332 6.24 -14.83 29.59
CA ASP A 332 7.50 -14.84 30.34
C ASP A 332 7.80 -13.52 31.08
N GLY A 333 6.90 -12.53 31.00
CA GLY A 333 7.08 -11.23 31.65
C GLY A 333 6.42 -10.09 30.87
N VAL A 334 6.89 -8.86 31.05
CA VAL A 334 6.31 -7.66 30.45
C VAL A 334 7.38 -6.76 29.82
N TRP A 335 7.07 -6.19 28.67
CA TRP A 335 7.87 -5.13 28.07
C TRP A 335 7.33 -3.77 28.49
N LEU A 336 8.21 -2.85 28.85
CA LEU A 336 7.90 -1.49 29.30
C LEU A 336 8.60 -0.47 28.42
N ASP A 337 7.89 0.59 28.05
CA ASP A 337 8.39 1.66 27.19
C ASP A 337 8.31 3.02 27.88
N GLY A 338 9.32 3.86 27.68
CA GLY A 338 9.33 5.19 28.26
C GLY A 338 10.50 6.06 27.82
N THR A 339 10.69 7.13 28.58
CA THR A 339 11.73 8.14 28.33
C THR A 339 12.46 8.49 29.62
N PHE A 340 13.70 8.97 29.47
CA PHE A 340 14.51 9.52 30.55
C PHE A 340 15.38 10.65 30.01
N ARG A 341 16.01 11.44 30.88
CA ARG A 341 17.03 12.41 30.51
C ARG A 341 18.41 11.96 30.97
N GLN A 342 19.41 12.06 30.10
CA GLN A 342 20.81 11.80 30.43
C GLN A 342 21.67 12.97 29.96
N GLY A 343 22.43 13.58 30.87
CA GLY A 343 23.21 14.78 30.51
C GLY A 343 22.35 15.95 29.99
N GLY A 344 21.07 15.99 30.37
CA GLY A 344 20.10 17.00 29.90
C GLY A 344 19.37 16.64 28.60
N GLU A 345 19.74 15.58 27.90
CA GLU A 345 19.11 15.15 26.65
C GLU A 345 18.00 14.12 26.92
N LEU A 346 16.83 14.26 26.28
CA LEU A 346 15.75 13.28 26.37
C LEU A 346 16.08 12.06 25.52
N ARG A 347 15.90 10.86 26.08
CA ARG A 347 16.26 9.58 25.47
C ARG A 347 15.13 8.57 25.68
N SER A 348 14.96 7.66 24.73
CA SER A 348 14.01 6.56 24.82
C SER A 348 14.61 5.34 25.50
N VAL A 349 13.76 4.58 26.20
CA VAL A 349 14.12 3.31 26.82
C VAL A 349 13.00 2.28 26.62
N THR A 350 13.39 1.07 26.25
CA THR A 350 12.55 -0.12 26.30
C THR A 350 13.18 -1.13 27.26
N MET A 351 12.37 -1.78 28.09
CA MET A 351 12.82 -2.75 29.08
C MET A 351 11.99 -4.03 29.02
N LYS A 352 12.64 -5.18 29.11
CA LYS A 352 11.98 -6.47 29.35
C LYS A 352 12.15 -6.84 30.81
N VAL A 353 11.04 -6.90 31.56
CA VAL A 353 11.01 -7.36 32.96
C VAL A 353 10.47 -8.79 32.98
N ALA A 354 11.28 -9.73 33.43
CA ALA A 354 10.93 -11.14 33.56
C ALA A 354 11.31 -11.67 34.95
N ASP A 355 10.78 -12.83 35.34
CA ASP A 355 11.13 -13.46 36.62
C ASP A 355 12.61 -13.86 36.68
N GLN A 356 13.27 -14.05 35.53
CA GLN A 356 14.71 -14.37 35.44
C GLN A 356 15.63 -13.14 35.49
N GLY A 357 15.08 -11.93 35.39
CA GLY A 357 15.85 -10.69 35.35
C GLY A 357 15.25 -9.64 34.42
N THR A 358 15.91 -8.49 34.37
CA THR A 358 15.50 -7.37 33.53
C THR A 358 16.59 -7.02 32.54
N ARG A 359 16.19 -6.80 31.29
CA ARG A 359 17.06 -6.33 30.22
C ARG A 359 16.61 -4.98 29.70
N THR A 360 17.54 -4.04 29.54
CA THR A 360 17.21 -2.65 29.16
C THR A 360 17.90 -2.23 27.87
N PHE A 361 17.20 -1.48 27.01
CA PHE A 361 17.68 -0.99 25.72
C PHE A 361 17.49 0.52 25.63
N CYS A 362 18.58 1.25 25.39
CA CYS A 362 18.60 2.71 25.19
C CYS A 362 19.93 3.15 24.59
N ASP A 363 19.94 4.32 23.96
CA ASP A 363 21.16 4.93 23.44
C ASP A 363 21.76 5.84 24.52
N GLY A 364 23.06 5.72 24.84
CA GLY A 364 23.72 6.51 25.90
C GLY A 364 24.58 5.75 26.91
N GLY A 365 24.87 4.46 26.67
CA GLY A 365 25.80 3.66 27.48
C GLY A 365 25.24 3.15 28.82
N ALA A 366 24.02 3.54 29.19
CA ALA A 366 23.36 3.17 30.45
C ALA A 366 22.49 1.89 30.35
N CYS A 367 22.51 1.20 29.21
CA CYS A 367 21.63 0.05 28.93
C CYS A 367 22.43 -1.17 28.48
N ASP A 368 21.83 -2.36 28.59
CA ASP A 368 22.46 -3.64 28.23
C ASP A 368 22.65 -3.79 26.72
N GLY A 369 21.90 -3.02 25.93
CA GLY A 369 22.05 -2.92 24.48
C GLY A 369 21.54 -1.59 23.93
N PRO A 370 21.96 -1.24 22.70
CA PRO A 370 21.45 -0.05 22.01
C PRO A 370 19.97 -0.22 21.62
N LEU A 371 19.26 0.90 21.52
CA LEU A 371 17.90 0.94 20.98
C LEU A 371 17.91 1.34 19.51
N GLY A 372 18.66 2.41 19.17
CA GLY A 372 18.87 2.87 17.79
C GLY A 372 17.70 3.67 17.20
N PHE A 373 16.71 4.05 18.00
CA PHE A 373 15.57 4.88 17.59
C PHE A 373 14.88 5.56 18.78
N ASP A 374 14.17 6.64 18.48
CA ASP A 374 13.30 7.32 19.45
C ASP A 374 11.87 6.79 19.40
N LEU A 375 11.29 6.60 20.58
CA LEU A 375 9.89 6.24 20.77
C LEU A 375 9.00 7.47 20.66
N ARG A 376 7.86 7.31 19.99
CA ARG A 376 6.79 8.32 19.97
C ARG A 376 5.86 8.13 21.17
N ASP A 377 5.15 9.20 21.54
CA ASP A 377 4.15 9.16 22.61
C ASP A 377 2.94 8.29 22.27
N ASP A 378 2.68 8.04 20.99
CA ASP A 378 1.61 7.17 20.45
C ASP A 378 2.12 5.78 20.02
N ALA A 379 3.38 5.44 20.33
CA ALA A 379 3.95 4.15 19.97
C ALA A 379 3.21 3.00 20.68
N THR A 380 2.89 1.97 19.92
CA THR A 380 2.23 0.75 20.39
C THR A 380 3.13 -0.46 20.13
N GLY A 381 3.09 -1.45 21.01
CA GLY A 381 3.98 -2.61 20.95
C GLY A 381 3.26 -3.95 21.01
N GLN A 382 3.73 -4.92 20.23
CA GLN A 382 3.28 -6.31 20.22
C GLN A 382 4.47 -7.25 20.34
N ALA A 383 4.36 -8.27 21.18
CA ALA A 383 5.45 -9.18 21.50
C ALA A 383 5.01 -10.63 21.34
N TYR A 384 5.94 -11.48 20.92
CA TYR A 384 5.70 -12.88 20.59
C TYR A 384 6.74 -13.76 21.26
N ALA A 385 6.37 -15.03 21.47
CA ALA A 385 7.34 -16.06 21.82
C ALA A 385 8.43 -16.15 20.73
N GLY A 386 9.67 -16.41 21.14
CA GLY A 386 10.81 -16.42 20.23
C GLY A 386 12.13 -16.70 20.97
N PRO A 387 13.28 -16.63 20.27
CA PRO A 387 14.59 -16.80 20.90
C PRO A 387 14.87 -15.69 21.92
N GLY A 388 15.72 -15.98 22.92
CA GLY A 388 16.15 -15.00 23.92
C GLY A 388 14.96 -14.46 24.73
N ASP A 389 14.77 -13.14 24.67
CA ASP A 389 13.71 -12.42 25.37
C ASP A 389 12.35 -12.42 24.62
N GLY A 390 12.23 -13.24 23.58
CA GLY A 390 11.13 -13.25 22.63
C GLY A 390 11.35 -12.26 21.48
N THR A 391 10.38 -12.16 20.57
CA THR A 391 10.42 -11.18 19.47
C THR A 391 9.41 -10.07 19.72
N ARG A 392 9.64 -8.89 19.13
CA ARG A 392 8.78 -7.72 19.36
C ARG A 392 8.69 -6.82 18.14
N VAL A 393 7.54 -6.14 18.00
CA VAL A 393 7.32 -5.01 17.08
C VAL A 393 6.88 -3.81 17.90
N ILE A 394 7.41 -2.62 17.59
CA ILE A 394 6.95 -1.34 18.13
C ILE A 394 6.74 -0.36 16.98
N GLY A 395 5.60 0.34 16.94
CA GLY A 395 5.32 1.37 15.95
C GLY A 395 4.13 2.25 16.32
N PRO A 396 4.04 3.47 15.74
CA PRO A 396 5.09 4.13 14.95
C PRO A 396 6.30 4.58 15.80
N VAL A 397 7.50 4.71 15.20
CA VAL A 397 8.73 5.23 15.85
C VAL A 397 9.38 6.38 15.05
N GLY A 398 10.21 7.21 15.69
CA GLY A 398 10.84 8.39 15.06
C GLY A 398 9.90 9.62 14.95
N THR A 399 10.34 10.70 14.27
CA THR A 399 9.66 12.01 14.40
C THR A 399 8.64 12.35 13.31
N ASP A 400 8.80 11.90 12.06
CA ASP A 400 8.02 12.48 10.94
C ASP A 400 7.54 11.49 9.86
N THR A 401 7.85 10.20 10.00
CA THR A 401 7.52 9.17 8.99
C THR A 401 7.01 7.92 9.67
N ALA A 402 6.17 7.15 8.98
CA ALA A 402 5.77 5.84 9.48
C ALA A 402 6.98 4.90 9.40
N ARG A 403 7.44 4.48 10.58
CA ARG A 403 8.48 3.46 10.79
C ARG A 403 8.00 2.51 11.87
N TYR A 404 8.48 1.29 11.82
CA TYR A 404 8.35 0.35 12.93
C TYR A 404 9.72 -0.24 13.26
N ALA A 405 9.91 -0.60 14.52
CA ALA A 405 11.09 -1.30 14.98
C ALA A 405 10.75 -2.76 15.29
N THR A 406 11.67 -3.67 14.95
CA THR A 406 11.57 -5.09 15.28
C THR A 406 12.72 -5.51 16.18
N PHE A 407 12.42 -6.37 17.14
CA PHE A 407 13.39 -7.04 17.99
C PHE A 407 13.40 -8.52 17.66
N ASP A 408 14.55 -9.06 17.30
CA ASP A 408 14.71 -10.45 16.83
C ASP A 408 15.00 -11.46 17.96
N GLY A 409 14.99 -11.01 19.22
CA GLY A 409 15.44 -11.78 20.39
C GLY A 409 16.77 -11.32 20.95
N THR A 410 17.55 -10.56 20.16
CA THR A 410 18.88 -10.09 20.55
C THR A 410 19.14 -8.63 20.25
N THR A 411 18.68 -8.14 19.10
CA THR A 411 18.97 -6.79 18.60
C THR A 411 17.75 -6.13 18.01
N TRP A 412 17.76 -4.79 18.01
CA TRP A 412 16.76 -3.97 17.37
C TRP A 412 17.15 -3.66 15.92
N SER A 413 16.16 -3.66 15.04
CA SER A 413 16.26 -3.11 13.71
C SER A 413 15.06 -2.21 13.44
N VAL A 414 15.25 -1.18 12.62
CA VAL A 414 14.20 -0.22 12.26
C VAL A 414 13.90 -0.37 10.79
N SER A 415 12.62 -0.36 10.42
CA SER A 415 12.20 -0.40 9.04
C SER A 415 12.69 0.84 8.26
N ALA A 416 12.66 0.72 6.94
CA ALA A 416 12.59 1.87 6.07
C ALA A 416 11.48 2.83 6.53
N ALA A 417 11.68 4.12 6.31
CA ALA A 417 10.62 5.09 6.45
C ALA A 417 9.63 5.00 5.28
N PHE A 418 8.34 5.18 5.57
CA PHE A 418 7.27 5.28 4.58
C PHE A 418 6.16 6.20 5.11
N HIS A 419 5.16 6.49 4.28
CA HIS A 419 3.95 7.18 4.71
C HIS A 419 2.85 6.16 5.03
N ALA A 420 2.15 6.35 6.14
CA ALA A 420 0.91 5.65 6.47
C ALA A 420 -0.15 6.71 6.81
N VAL A 421 -1.39 6.51 6.38
CA VAL A 421 -2.47 7.51 6.52
C VAL A 421 -3.14 7.44 7.89
N THR A 422 -3.06 6.29 8.56
CA THR A 422 -3.75 6.01 9.83
C THR A 422 -2.82 5.47 10.91
N ASP A 423 -3.32 5.51 12.15
CA ASP A 423 -2.56 5.17 13.35
C ASP A 423 -2.79 3.73 13.83
N GLY A 424 -1.82 3.23 14.60
CA GLY A 424 -1.86 1.93 15.27
C GLY A 424 -1.19 0.80 14.50
N ILE A 425 -1.00 -0.34 15.18
CA ILE A 425 -0.37 -1.53 14.59
C ILE A 425 -1.20 -2.79 14.83
N ALA A 426 -1.14 -3.72 13.88
CA ALA A 426 -1.70 -5.06 14.01
C ALA A 426 -0.80 -6.10 13.34
N PHE A 427 0.23 -6.53 14.04
CA PHE A 427 1.18 -7.55 13.62
C PHE A 427 0.85 -8.90 14.23
N THR A 428 0.83 -9.94 13.40
CA THR A 428 0.75 -11.35 13.84
C THR A 428 2.13 -11.94 14.07
N SER A 429 3.16 -11.34 13.49
CA SER A 429 4.57 -11.67 13.71
C SER A 429 5.46 -10.46 13.43
N PRO A 430 6.78 -10.51 13.73
CA PRO A 430 7.70 -9.42 13.38
C PRO A 430 7.79 -9.08 11.89
N THR A 431 7.32 -9.95 11.00
CA THR A 431 7.43 -9.78 9.55
C THR A 431 6.10 -9.88 8.81
N GLU A 432 5.00 -9.93 9.55
CA GLU A 432 3.65 -10.05 9.00
C GLU A 432 2.69 -9.23 9.86
N GLY A 433 2.05 -8.22 9.27
CA GLY A 433 1.24 -7.29 10.03
C GLY A 433 0.91 -5.98 9.35
N TRP A 434 0.32 -5.06 10.12
CA TRP A 434 -0.15 -3.78 9.63
C TRP A 434 0.39 -2.62 10.45
N LEU A 435 0.78 -1.54 9.78
CA LEU A 435 1.01 -0.21 10.36
C LEU A 435 0.10 0.77 9.62
N GLY A 436 -0.99 1.20 10.26
CA GLY A 436 -2.05 1.95 9.58
C GLY A 436 -2.64 1.18 8.38
N ASP A 437 -2.63 1.80 7.21
CA ASP A 437 -3.10 1.23 5.94
C ASP A 437 -2.04 0.42 5.17
N VAL A 438 -0.88 0.21 5.79
CA VAL A 438 0.26 -0.44 5.17
C VAL A 438 0.44 -1.85 5.71
N HIS A 439 0.33 -2.84 4.81
CA HIS A 439 0.60 -4.25 5.04
C HIS A 439 2.09 -4.53 4.92
N VAL A 440 2.66 -5.09 5.97
CA VAL A 440 4.04 -5.55 6.06
C VAL A 440 4.01 -7.07 5.93
N THR A 441 4.63 -7.61 4.89
CA THR A 441 4.58 -9.06 4.59
C THR A 441 5.81 -9.55 3.82
N ARG A 442 6.22 -10.79 4.07
CA ARG A 442 7.23 -11.49 3.22
C ARG A 442 6.62 -12.12 1.97
N ASP A 443 5.35 -12.48 2.02
CA ASP A 443 4.68 -13.27 0.98
C ASP A 443 3.76 -12.38 0.14
N ARG A 444 4.36 -11.33 -0.47
CA ARG A 444 3.64 -10.44 -1.39
C ARG A 444 2.97 -11.27 -2.51
N PRO A 445 1.64 -11.31 -2.59
CA PRO A 445 1.00 -12.03 -3.67
C PRO A 445 1.28 -11.29 -4.99
N PRO A 446 1.52 -12.00 -6.11
CA PRO A 446 1.86 -11.35 -7.37
C PRO A 446 0.75 -10.40 -7.83
N SER A 447 1.12 -9.28 -8.45
CA SER A 447 0.12 -8.37 -9.00
C SER A 447 -0.71 -9.09 -10.08
N PRO A 448 -2.04 -9.06 -10.01
CA PRO A 448 -2.93 -9.55 -11.07
C PRO A 448 -2.81 -8.76 -12.39
N LEU A 449 -2.07 -7.64 -12.38
CA LEU A 449 -1.80 -6.83 -13.56
C LEU A 449 -0.42 -7.18 -14.14
N ALA A 450 -0.44 -7.56 -15.41
CA ALA A 450 0.74 -7.74 -16.23
C ALA A 450 0.81 -6.61 -17.26
N ALA A 451 1.72 -5.65 -17.05
CA ALA A 451 1.94 -4.53 -17.95
C ALA A 451 2.39 -5.02 -19.34
N TRP A 452 1.87 -4.38 -20.39
CA TRP A 452 2.16 -4.66 -21.79
C TRP A 452 2.96 -3.50 -22.41
N SER A 453 3.96 -3.81 -23.23
CA SER A 453 4.74 -2.78 -23.93
C SER A 453 3.96 -2.18 -25.10
N ILE A 454 3.85 -0.85 -25.15
CA ILE A 454 3.09 -0.13 -26.17
C ILE A 454 3.94 0.98 -26.83
N PRO A 455 3.63 1.36 -28.08
CA PRO A 455 4.43 2.33 -28.85
C PRO A 455 4.09 3.81 -28.55
N VAL A 456 3.20 4.09 -27.60
CA VAL A 456 2.72 5.45 -27.27
C VAL A 456 3.08 5.83 -25.85
N ARG A 457 3.08 7.15 -25.57
CA ARG A 457 3.50 7.72 -24.28
C ARG A 457 2.48 8.68 -23.66
N ARG A 458 1.30 8.82 -24.26
CA ARG A 458 0.24 9.71 -23.77
C ARG A 458 -0.91 8.86 -23.20
N PRO A 459 -1.66 9.35 -22.19
CA PRO A 459 -2.70 8.56 -21.54
C PRO A 459 -3.75 8.04 -22.52
N LEU A 460 -4.14 6.77 -22.31
CA LEU A 460 -5.25 6.13 -23.01
C LEU A 460 -6.53 6.27 -22.19
N THR A 461 -7.65 6.58 -22.83
CA THR A 461 -8.90 7.04 -22.20
C THR A 461 -10.10 6.16 -22.51
N GLY A 462 -10.02 5.33 -23.56
CA GLY A 462 -11.13 4.45 -23.97
C GLY A 462 -10.65 3.16 -24.63
N VAL A 463 -11.35 2.06 -24.38
CA VAL A 463 -11.07 0.74 -24.94
C VAL A 463 -12.35 0.04 -25.37
N ALA A 464 -12.31 -0.69 -26.49
CA ALA A 464 -13.46 -1.43 -27.02
C ALA A 464 -13.06 -2.83 -27.52
N PRO A 465 -13.94 -3.84 -27.35
CA PRO A 465 -13.70 -5.16 -27.90
C PRO A 465 -13.95 -5.18 -29.41
N GLY A 466 -13.34 -6.13 -30.10
CA GLY A 466 -13.64 -6.40 -31.50
C GLY A 466 -15.07 -6.93 -31.71
N PRO A 467 -15.61 -6.73 -32.92
CA PRO A 467 -16.99 -7.09 -33.26
C PRO A 467 -17.18 -8.60 -33.24
N GLY A 468 -18.27 -9.04 -32.61
CA GLY A 468 -18.61 -10.46 -32.48
C GLY A 468 -17.72 -11.25 -31.51
N ALA A 469 -16.72 -10.62 -30.90
CA ALA A 469 -15.90 -11.23 -29.87
C ALA A 469 -16.52 -11.01 -28.48
N PRO A 470 -16.35 -11.95 -27.54
CA PRO A 470 -16.65 -11.69 -26.13
C PRO A 470 -15.84 -10.50 -25.62
N ALA A 471 -16.50 -9.58 -24.91
CA ALA A 471 -15.83 -8.43 -24.31
C ALA A 471 -14.70 -8.89 -23.37
N GLY A 472 -13.56 -8.18 -23.39
CA GLY A 472 -12.42 -8.42 -22.50
C GLY A 472 -11.69 -9.75 -22.65
N GLU A 473 -12.09 -10.63 -23.57
CA GLU A 473 -11.34 -11.85 -23.83
C GLU A 473 -9.95 -11.52 -24.39
N LEU A 474 -8.92 -12.01 -23.71
CA LEU A 474 -7.52 -11.67 -24.00
C LEU A 474 -6.98 -12.28 -25.30
N GLY A 475 -7.69 -13.29 -25.82
CA GLY A 475 -7.46 -13.87 -27.14
C GLY A 475 -8.19 -13.14 -28.28
N SER A 476 -8.94 -12.08 -27.97
CA SER A 476 -9.76 -11.35 -28.93
C SER A 476 -9.18 -9.99 -29.27
N PRO A 477 -9.40 -9.48 -30.51
CA PRO A 477 -8.89 -8.18 -30.91
C PRO A 477 -9.56 -7.05 -30.10
N ALA A 478 -8.84 -5.95 -29.90
CA ALA A 478 -9.33 -4.78 -29.17
C ALA A 478 -8.78 -3.49 -29.78
N LEU A 479 -9.45 -2.38 -29.50
CA LEU A 479 -8.98 -1.03 -29.84
C LEU A 479 -8.89 -0.19 -28.57
N ALA A 480 -7.85 0.64 -28.48
CA ALA A 480 -7.70 1.65 -27.44
C ALA A 480 -7.44 3.02 -28.07
N VAL A 481 -7.91 4.09 -27.43
CA VAL A 481 -7.72 5.47 -27.87
C VAL A 481 -7.27 6.35 -26.71
N GLY A 482 -6.71 7.52 -27.01
CA GLY A 482 -6.22 8.43 -25.97
C GLY A 482 -5.89 9.84 -26.43
N MET A 483 -5.16 10.53 -25.56
CA MET A 483 -4.70 11.91 -25.74
C MET A 483 -3.70 12.02 -26.92
N ASP A 484 -3.54 13.22 -27.48
CA ASP A 484 -2.73 13.52 -28.69
C ASP A 484 -3.15 12.65 -29.90
N GLY A 485 -4.39 12.19 -29.89
CA GLY A 485 -4.98 11.35 -30.93
C GLY A 485 -4.46 9.93 -31.04
N ASN A 486 -3.84 9.39 -29.99
CA ASN A 486 -3.30 8.03 -30.02
C ASN A 486 -4.41 6.99 -30.23
N ILE A 487 -4.13 6.01 -31.09
CA ILE A 487 -4.96 4.83 -31.33
C ILE A 487 -4.05 3.61 -31.31
N LEU A 488 -4.45 2.58 -30.57
CA LEU A 488 -3.78 1.29 -30.54
C LEU A 488 -4.75 0.18 -30.96
N ARG A 489 -4.27 -0.78 -31.75
CA ARG A 489 -4.97 -2.02 -32.05
C ARG A 489 -4.25 -3.21 -31.42
N TYR A 490 -4.98 -4.00 -30.67
CA TYR A 490 -4.53 -5.30 -30.23
C TYR A 490 -4.86 -6.37 -31.27
N THR A 491 -3.83 -7.06 -31.75
CA THR A 491 -3.97 -8.25 -32.58
C THR A 491 -3.53 -9.47 -31.77
N PRO A 492 -4.41 -10.45 -31.54
CA PRO A 492 -4.08 -11.65 -30.78
C PRO A 492 -2.82 -12.34 -31.29
N GLY A 493 -1.87 -12.61 -30.40
CA GLY A 493 -0.58 -13.22 -30.71
C GLY A 493 0.49 -12.27 -31.30
N GLN A 494 0.12 -11.04 -31.68
CA GLN A 494 1.07 -10.01 -32.13
C GLN A 494 1.28 -8.90 -31.09
N GLY A 495 0.23 -8.53 -30.36
CA GLY A 495 0.29 -7.49 -29.34
C GLY A 495 -0.41 -6.20 -29.76
N TRP A 496 -0.04 -5.10 -29.09
CA TRP A 496 -0.61 -3.77 -29.29
C TRP A 496 0.27 -2.95 -30.23
N ASP A 497 -0.29 -2.55 -31.37
CA ASP A 497 0.38 -1.71 -32.37
C ASP A 497 -0.32 -0.35 -32.51
N GLY A 498 0.45 0.69 -32.82
CA GLY A 498 -0.07 2.04 -33.01
C GLY A 498 -0.66 2.25 -34.41
N GLU A 499 -1.76 2.98 -34.48
CA GLU A 499 -2.39 3.42 -35.73
C GLU A 499 -2.26 4.94 -35.90
N VAL A 500 -2.22 5.41 -37.15
CA VAL A 500 -2.08 6.83 -37.49
C VAL A 500 -3.40 7.35 -38.04
N LYS A 501 -3.86 8.48 -37.49
CA LYS A 501 -4.97 9.27 -38.04
C LYS A 501 -4.43 10.26 -39.07
N LEU A 502 -5.10 10.36 -40.21
CA LEU A 502 -4.75 11.32 -41.26
C LEU A 502 -5.89 12.29 -41.47
N ASP A 503 -5.59 13.58 -41.51
CA ASP A 503 -6.45 14.63 -42.02
C ASP A 503 -5.76 15.33 -43.22
N PRO A 504 -6.45 16.25 -43.93
CA PRO A 504 -5.84 16.97 -45.06
C PRO A 504 -4.58 17.79 -44.70
N SER A 505 -4.33 18.06 -43.41
CA SER A 505 -3.18 18.79 -42.87
C SER A 505 -2.04 17.89 -42.37
N GLY A 506 -2.25 16.58 -42.27
CA GLY A 506 -1.24 15.60 -41.87
C GLY A 506 -1.75 14.63 -40.79
N VAL A 507 -0.93 14.40 -39.76
CA VAL A 507 -1.29 13.52 -38.64
C VAL A 507 -2.21 14.27 -37.69
N ALA A 508 -3.46 13.84 -37.58
CA ALA A 508 -4.44 14.45 -36.70
C ALA A 508 -4.16 14.08 -35.23
N ARG A 509 -4.15 15.08 -34.35
CA ARG A 509 -3.74 14.96 -32.94
C ARG A 509 -4.83 15.29 -31.92
N ASN A 510 -6.07 15.45 -32.38
CA ASN A 510 -7.19 15.74 -31.49
C ASN A 510 -7.36 14.65 -30.43
N ASP A 511 -7.58 15.06 -29.18
CA ASP A 511 -7.78 14.17 -28.05
C ASP A 511 -9.02 13.30 -28.24
N LEU A 512 -8.87 12.01 -27.91
CA LEU A 512 -9.93 11.02 -27.96
C LEU A 512 -10.31 10.62 -26.53
N ARG A 513 -11.60 10.42 -26.29
CA ARG A 513 -12.18 10.07 -24.98
C ARG A 513 -12.89 8.72 -24.99
N GLY A 514 -13.43 8.29 -26.13
CA GLY A 514 -14.17 7.04 -26.25
C GLY A 514 -13.99 6.37 -27.61
N VAL A 515 -14.15 5.05 -27.65
CA VAL A 515 -14.06 4.23 -28.87
C VAL A 515 -15.11 3.12 -28.84
N ALA A 516 -15.64 2.77 -30.01
CA ALA A 516 -16.52 1.63 -30.19
C ALA A 516 -16.22 0.92 -31.52
N TRP A 517 -16.30 -0.41 -31.54
CA TRP A 517 -16.03 -1.21 -32.74
C TRP A 517 -17.22 -2.11 -33.09
N PRO A 518 -18.33 -1.53 -33.58
CA PRO A 518 -19.60 -2.25 -33.75
C PRO A 518 -19.60 -3.28 -34.89
N ALA A 519 -18.80 -3.10 -35.93
CA ALA A 519 -18.77 -3.99 -37.09
C ALA A 519 -17.33 -4.27 -37.56
N ALA A 520 -17.12 -5.44 -38.19
CA ALA A 520 -15.79 -5.91 -38.62
C ALA A 520 -15.08 -4.92 -39.58
N ASP A 521 -15.83 -4.07 -40.25
CA ASP A 521 -15.35 -3.09 -41.21
C ASP A 521 -15.39 -1.64 -40.72
N THR A 522 -15.96 -1.37 -39.54
CA THR A 522 -16.24 -0.01 -39.07
C THR A 522 -16.03 0.13 -37.56
N ALA A 523 -15.21 1.10 -37.16
CA ALA A 523 -15.05 1.54 -35.77
C ALA A 523 -15.23 3.06 -35.66
N PHE A 524 -15.56 3.55 -34.47
CA PHE A 524 -15.79 4.96 -34.17
C PHE A 524 -14.94 5.39 -32.99
N ALA A 525 -14.39 6.60 -33.04
CA ALA A 525 -13.71 7.24 -31.92
C ALA A 525 -14.20 8.68 -31.76
N VAL A 526 -14.42 9.11 -30.53
CA VAL A 526 -14.96 10.43 -30.20
C VAL A 526 -14.08 11.13 -29.17
N GLY A 527 -14.13 12.46 -29.13
CA GLY A 527 -13.40 13.23 -28.14
C GLY A 527 -13.76 14.72 -28.11
N ASP A 528 -12.77 15.54 -27.81
CA ASP A 528 -12.97 16.95 -27.49
C ASP A 528 -13.30 17.79 -28.73
N GLU A 529 -13.99 18.93 -28.56
CA GLU A 529 -14.22 19.92 -29.62
C GLU A 529 -14.92 19.38 -30.88
N GLY A 530 -15.88 18.48 -30.71
CA GLY A 530 -16.62 17.89 -31.82
C GLY A 530 -15.88 16.78 -32.56
N THR A 531 -14.76 16.30 -32.01
CA THR A 531 -13.95 15.24 -32.60
C THR A 531 -14.75 13.95 -32.75
N MET A 532 -15.01 13.54 -33.99
CA MET A 532 -15.66 12.27 -34.35
C MET A 532 -14.95 11.64 -35.55
N TRP A 533 -14.45 10.43 -35.36
CA TRP A 533 -13.67 9.67 -36.34
C TRP A 533 -14.33 8.34 -36.64
N ARG A 534 -14.22 7.90 -37.90
CA ARG A 534 -14.65 6.60 -38.37
C ARG A 534 -13.48 5.87 -39.02
N TRP A 535 -13.19 4.67 -38.53
CA TRP A 535 -12.31 3.73 -39.22
C TRP A 535 -13.09 2.95 -40.27
N ARG A 536 -12.49 2.73 -41.44
CA ARG A 536 -13.05 1.86 -42.48
C ARG A 536 -12.01 0.82 -42.89
N ARG A 537 -12.38 -0.46 -42.82
CA ARG A 537 -11.51 -1.55 -43.29
C ARG A 537 -11.12 -1.43 -44.76
N GLN A 538 -12.00 -0.87 -45.60
CA GLN A 538 -11.77 -0.73 -47.03
C GLN A 538 -10.57 0.20 -47.34
N THR A 539 -10.43 1.30 -46.60
CA THR A 539 -9.31 2.24 -46.76
C THR A 539 -8.17 1.90 -45.81
N GLY A 540 -8.45 1.22 -44.70
CA GLY A 540 -7.50 0.96 -43.63
C GLY A 540 -7.17 2.22 -42.82
N LEU A 541 -7.93 3.30 -43.01
CA LEU A 541 -7.66 4.61 -42.43
C LEU A 541 -8.74 5.02 -41.43
N TRP A 542 -8.34 5.88 -40.48
CA TRP A 542 -9.25 6.69 -39.70
C TRP A 542 -9.51 8.00 -40.44
N GLU A 543 -10.78 8.28 -40.68
CA GLU A 543 -11.27 9.46 -41.41
C GLU A 543 -12.25 10.23 -40.52
N THR A 544 -12.37 11.55 -40.72
CA THR A 544 -13.43 12.34 -40.06
C THR A 544 -14.78 11.73 -40.39
N ASP A 545 -15.64 11.52 -39.40
CA ASP A 545 -16.92 10.86 -39.63
C ASP A 545 -17.86 11.79 -40.45
N PRO A 546 -18.24 11.44 -41.69
CA PRO A 546 -19.15 12.26 -42.48
C PRO A 546 -20.57 12.32 -41.92
N ALA A 547 -20.89 11.44 -40.95
CA ALA A 547 -22.18 11.44 -40.24
C ALA A 547 -22.26 12.48 -39.11
N THR A 548 -21.16 13.16 -38.78
CA THR A 548 -21.10 14.17 -37.71
C THR A 548 -22.09 15.32 -37.99
N PRO A 549 -22.83 15.84 -36.98
CA PRO A 549 -23.73 16.96 -37.21
C PRO A 549 -22.95 18.19 -37.69
N TYR A 550 -23.58 18.98 -38.55
CA TYR A 550 -22.96 20.20 -39.09
C TYR A 550 -22.62 21.19 -37.96
N ASP A 551 -21.41 21.80 -38.01
CA ASP A 551 -20.85 22.69 -36.99
C ASP A 551 -20.86 22.14 -35.55
N PHE A 552 -20.88 20.80 -35.40
CA PHE A 552 -20.81 20.17 -34.09
C PHE A 552 -19.45 20.42 -33.44
N THR A 553 -19.48 20.90 -32.21
CA THR A 553 -18.28 21.32 -31.46
C THR A 553 -18.38 20.97 -29.97
N GLY A 554 -19.25 20.02 -29.62
CA GLY A 554 -19.41 19.55 -28.25
C GLY A 554 -18.28 18.63 -27.80
N HIS A 555 -17.97 18.62 -26.51
CA HIS A 555 -16.96 17.73 -25.94
C HIS A 555 -17.58 16.35 -25.64
N LEU A 556 -17.25 15.34 -26.43
CA LEU A 556 -17.74 13.98 -26.26
C LEU A 556 -16.88 13.21 -25.28
N THR A 557 -17.51 12.50 -24.35
CA THR A 557 -16.87 11.71 -23.28
C THR A 557 -16.98 10.21 -23.52
N GLY A 558 -17.93 9.76 -24.35
CA GLY A 558 -18.10 8.33 -24.63
C GLY A 558 -18.94 8.04 -25.86
N VAL A 559 -18.75 6.85 -26.41
CA VAL A 559 -19.53 6.29 -27.53
C VAL A 559 -19.73 4.79 -27.30
N ALA A 560 -20.94 4.28 -27.55
CA ALA A 560 -21.23 2.86 -27.43
C ALA A 560 -22.28 2.42 -28.45
N PHE A 561 -22.23 1.15 -28.83
CA PHE A 561 -23.17 0.51 -29.75
C PHE A 561 -23.71 -0.78 -29.13
N GLN A 562 -24.94 -1.13 -29.48
CA GLN A 562 -25.53 -2.39 -29.05
C GLN A 562 -24.78 -3.56 -29.69
N ALA A 563 -24.43 -4.56 -28.88
CA ALA A 563 -23.83 -5.78 -29.38
C ALA A 563 -24.76 -6.48 -30.39
N GLY A 564 -24.25 -6.72 -31.60
CA GLY A 564 -25.00 -7.36 -32.69
C GLY A 564 -25.93 -6.43 -33.49
N ASP A 565 -26.03 -5.14 -33.13
CA ASP A 565 -26.79 -4.14 -33.88
C ASP A 565 -25.95 -2.87 -34.11
N PRO A 566 -25.18 -2.80 -35.21
CA PRO A 566 -24.30 -1.67 -35.50
C PRO A 566 -25.05 -0.39 -35.88
N GLU A 567 -26.37 -0.44 -36.07
CA GLU A 567 -27.20 0.73 -36.41
C GLU A 567 -27.75 1.41 -35.15
N ARG A 568 -27.60 0.80 -33.96
CA ARG A 568 -28.03 1.37 -32.68
C ARG A 568 -26.82 1.74 -31.83
N GLY A 569 -26.44 3.01 -31.91
CA GLY A 569 -25.36 3.60 -31.14
C GLY A 569 -25.71 4.94 -30.53
N PHE A 570 -24.95 5.34 -29.50
CA PHE A 570 -25.09 6.62 -28.82
C PHE A 570 -23.72 7.23 -28.54
N ALA A 571 -23.62 8.55 -28.63
CA ALA A 571 -22.47 9.32 -28.18
C ALA A 571 -22.92 10.39 -27.18
N VAL A 572 -22.15 10.58 -26.11
CA VAL A 572 -22.52 11.44 -24.98
C VAL A 572 -21.39 12.39 -24.62
N GLY A 573 -21.69 13.50 -23.94
CA GLY A 573 -20.69 14.52 -23.60
C GLY A 573 -21.12 15.58 -22.60
N ARG A 574 -20.27 16.60 -22.43
CA ARG A 574 -20.53 17.76 -21.56
C ARG A 574 -21.75 18.56 -22.02
N ASP A 575 -22.29 19.33 -21.07
CA ASP A 575 -23.42 20.26 -21.27
C ASP A 575 -24.66 19.58 -21.89
N GLY A 576 -24.84 18.30 -21.58
CA GLY A 576 -25.97 17.49 -22.02
C GLY A 576 -25.92 17.06 -23.48
N VAL A 577 -24.73 17.01 -24.10
CA VAL A 577 -24.56 16.45 -25.44
C VAL A 577 -24.98 14.99 -25.45
N LEU A 578 -26.01 14.67 -26.24
CA LEU A 578 -26.55 13.34 -26.42
C LEU A 578 -26.90 13.15 -27.90
N LEU A 579 -26.21 12.22 -28.57
CA LEU A 579 -26.37 11.93 -29.99
C LEU A 579 -26.80 10.47 -30.16
N ARG A 580 -27.72 10.21 -31.08
CA ARG A 580 -28.09 8.86 -31.53
C ARG A 580 -27.53 8.61 -32.91
N TYR A 581 -26.95 7.42 -33.09
CA TYR A 581 -26.55 6.91 -34.39
C TYR A 581 -27.73 6.22 -35.08
N GLY A 582 -27.85 6.48 -36.38
CA GLY A 582 -28.55 5.66 -37.34
C GLY A 582 -27.73 5.68 -38.63
N LYS A 583 -28.19 6.42 -39.65
CA LYS A 583 -27.35 6.75 -40.82
C LYS A 583 -26.46 7.96 -40.61
N SER A 584 -26.90 8.87 -39.74
CA SER A 584 -26.22 10.09 -39.29
C SER A 584 -26.31 10.18 -37.77
N TRP A 585 -25.47 11.01 -37.16
CA TRP A 585 -25.59 11.36 -35.75
C TRP A 585 -26.66 12.44 -35.59
N GLU A 586 -27.68 12.17 -34.80
CA GLU A 586 -28.79 13.10 -34.55
C GLU A 586 -28.81 13.51 -33.07
N PRO A 587 -28.86 14.83 -32.76
CA PRO A 587 -29.03 15.31 -31.40
C PRO A 587 -30.36 14.83 -30.80
N MET A 588 -30.32 14.45 -29.53
CA MET A 588 -31.49 14.13 -28.73
C MET A 588 -31.64 15.12 -27.59
N GLU A 589 -32.88 15.34 -27.17
CA GLU A 589 -33.15 16.11 -25.96
C GLU A 589 -32.87 15.27 -24.70
N LEU A 590 -32.33 15.92 -23.68
CA LEU A 590 -32.21 15.33 -22.35
C LEU A 590 -33.58 15.21 -21.69
N PRO A 591 -33.79 14.19 -20.82
CA PRO A 591 -34.96 14.14 -19.97
C PRO A 591 -35.07 15.41 -19.11
N ALA A 592 -36.28 15.93 -18.95
CA ALA A 592 -36.52 17.16 -18.19
C ALA A 592 -35.99 17.10 -16.74
N SER A 593 -35.98 15.92 -16.13
CA SER A 593 -35.48 15.71 -14.76
C SER A 593 -33.98 15.96 -14.59
N VAL A 594 -33.20 15.96 -15.68
CA VAL A 594 -31.74 16.20 -15.65
C VAL A 594 -31.30 17.40 -16.48
N ALA A 595 -32.25 18.19 -16.98
CA ALA A 595 -31.96 19.36 -17.80
C ALA A 595 -31.41 20.56 -17.00
N THR A 596 -31.53 20.55 -15.66
CA THR A 596 -31.17 21.66 -14.76
C THR A 596 -30.33 21.23 -13.55
N VAL A 597 -29.80 19.99 -13.55
CA VAL A 597 -29.05 19.43 -12.40
C VAL A 597 -27.54 19.51 -12.58
N GLY A 598 -27.07 20.07 -13.70
CA GLY A 598 -25.67 20.29 -13.99
C GLY A 598 -25.11 21.56 -13.33
N PRO A 599 -23.81 21.82 -13.51
CA PRO A 599 -23.15 22.99 -12.93
C PRO A 599 -23.82 24.30 -13.30
N GLY A 600 -23.90 25.22 -12.34
CA GLY A 600 -24.59 26.51 -12.51
C GLY A 600 -26.10 26.41 -12.76
N GLY A 601 -26.74 25.27 -12.50
CA GLY A 601 -28.16 25.02 -12.80
C GLY A 601 -28.42 24.68 -14.27
N GLY A 602 -27.38 24.33 -15.03
CA GLY A 602 -27.46 23.94 -16.43
C GLY A 602 -27.81 22.47 -16.67
N ARG A 603 -27.66 22.04 -17.92
CA ARG A 603 -27.85 20.64 -18.35
C ARG A 603 -26.83 19.72 -17.65
N ALA A 604 -27.26 18.52 -17.29
CA ALA A 604 -26.34 17.52 -16.74
C ALA A 604 -25.21 17.19 -17.73
N ASP A 605 -23.98 17.16 -17.23
CA ASP A 605 -22.85 16.59 -17.96
C ASP A 605 -23.04 15.07 -18.05
N LEU A 606 -22.80 14.50 -19.24
CA LEU A 606 -22.78 13.05 -19.43
C LEU A 606 -21.33 12.55 -19.49
N TYR A 607 -21.00 11.57 -18.67
CA TYR A 607 -19.61 11.14 -18.43
C TYR A 607 -19.23 9.87 -19.18
N GLY A 608 -20.20 9.06 -19.60
CA GLY A 608 -19.97 7.83 -20.32
C GLY A 608 -21.28 7.13 -20.68
N VAL A 609 -21.20 6.18 -21.62
CA VAL A 609 -22.34 5.41 -22.13
C VAL A 609 -21.94 3.95 -22.33
N SER A 610 -22.82 3.02 -21.98
CA SER A 610 -22.61 1.57 -22.16
C SER A 610 -23.95 0.87 -22.41
N PHE A 611 -23.92 -0.36 -22.91
CA PHE A 611 -25.10 -1.23 -22.99
C PHE A 611 -25.07 -2.29 -21.89
N ALA A 612 -26.23 -2.57 -21.29
CA ALA A 612 -26.50 -3.73 -20.45
C ALA A 612 -27.59 -4.56 -21.12
N GLY A 613 -27.20 -5.67 -21.75
CA GLY A 613 -28.03 -6.36 -22.73
C GLY A 613 -28.45 -5.42 -23.86
N ALA A 614 -29.76 -5.25 -24.05
CA ALA A 614 -30.31 -4.32 -25.05
C ALA A 614 -30.62 -2.92 -24.49
N GLN A 615 -30.39 -2.65 -23.20
CA GLN A 615 -30.67 -1.33 -22.62
C GLN A 615 -29.40 -0.46 -22.68
N ALA A 616 -29.49 0.75 -23.22
CA ALA A 616 -28.41 1.72 -23.13
C ALA A 616 -28.46 2.42 -21.76
N LEU A 617 -27.30 2.68 -21.18
CA LEU A 617 -27.08 3.36 -19.90
C LEU A 617 -26.17 4.56 -20.13
N ALA A 618 -26.47 5.71 -19.55
CA ALA A 618 -25.56 6.87 -19.54
C ALA A 618 -25.37 7.41 -18.12
N ALA A 619 -24.12 7.72 -17.76
CA ALA A 619 -23.77 8.35 -16.48
C ALA A 619 -23.99 9.87 -16.56
N ALA A 620 -24.84 10.42 -15.68
CA ALA A 620 -25.30 11.82 -15.75
C ALA A 620 -24.97 12.64 -14.49
N GLY A 621 -23.87 12.31 -13.79
CA GLY A 621 -23.44 13.02 -12.59
C GLY A 621 -24.51 12.99 -11.50
N PRO A 622 -24.89 14.13 -10.90
CA PRO A 622 -26.00 14.23 -9.94
C PRO A 622 -27.35 13.76 -10.48
N GLY A 623 -27.53 13.71 -11.81
CA GLY A 623 -28.70 13.14 -12.46
C GLY A 623 -28.81 11.61 -12.35
N GLY A 624 -27.76 10.93 -11.89
CA GLY A 624 -27.72 9.48 -11.73
C GLY A 624 -27.47 8.74 -13.05
N VAL A 625 -28.23 7.67 -13.30
CA VAL A 625 -28.17 6.89 -14.54
C VAL A 625 -29.37 7.23 -15.41
N LEU A 626 -29.13 7.49 -16.70
CA LEU A 626 -30.17 7.54 -17.72
C LEU A 626 -30.24 6.19 -18.44
N THR A 627 -31.44 5.79 -18.84
CA THR A 627 -31.70 4.53 -19.54
C THR A 627 -32.48 4.75 -20.84
N GLU A 628 -32.19 3.93 -21.85
CA GLU A 628 -32.89 3.91 -23.14
C GLU A 628 -33.15 2.45 -23.56
N ASP A 629 -34.41 2.08 -23.72
CA ASP A 629 -34.90 0.74 -24.05
C ASP A 629 -35.70 0.68 -25.37
N GLY A 630 -35.65 1.76 -26.15
CA GLY A 630 -36.44 1.97 -27.36
C GLY A 630 -37.55 3.02 -27.22
N ALA A 631 -37.91 3.40 -25.98
CA ALA A 631 -38.94 4.41 -25.71
C ALA A 631 -38.40 5.85 -25.56
N GLY A 632 -37.10 6.05 -25.76
CA GLY A 632 -36.41 7.31 -25.47
C GLY A 632 -35.73 7.32 -24.10
N TRP A 633 -34.93 8.35 -23.85
CA TRP A 633 -34.14 8.45 -22.62
C TRP A 633 -35.00 8.84 -21.43
N GLN A 634 -34.77 8.19 -20.29
CA GLN A 634 -35.40 8.49 -19.02
C GLN A 634 -34.40 8.31 -17.87
N GLN A 635 -34.63 9.01 -16.75
CA GLN A 635 -33.85 8.79 -15.53
C GLN A 635 -34.23 7.46 -14.88
N ASP A 636 -33.24 6.66 -14.48
CA ASP A 636 -33.48 5.41 -13.75
C ASP A 636 -34.01 5.74 -12.33
N PRO A 637 -35.26 5.35 -12.00
CA PRO A 637 -35.85 5.69 -10.72
C PRO A 637 -35.20 4.94 -9.54
N GLY A 638 -34.65 3.75 -9.78
CA GLY A 638 -33.97 2.96 -8.75
C GLY A 638 -32.65 3.61 -8.33
N VAL A 639 -31.85 4.06 -9.29
CA VAL A 639 -30.64 4.82 -9.00
C VAL A 639 -30.96 6.15 -8.32
N ALA A 640 -31.95 6.90 -8.82
CA ALA A 640 -32.35 8.17 -8.21
C ALA A 640 -32.80 7.99 -6.75
N ALA A 641 -33.56 6.93 -6.45
CA ALA A 641 -33.98 6.60 -5.08
C ALA A 641 -32.80 6.25 -4.16
N LEU A 642 -31.78 5.55 -4.66
CA LEU A 642 -30.57 5.25 -3.88
C LEU A 642 -29.74 6.50 -3.62
N LEU A 643 -29.55 7.37 -4.63
CA LEU A 643 -28.83 8.63 -4.45
C LEU A 643 -29.51 9.53 -3.41
N ALA A 644 -30.84 9.56 -3.38
CA ALA A 644 -31.62 10.31 -2.39
C ALA A 644 -31.45 9.81 -0.94
N ARG A 645 -30.96 8.58 -0.73
CA ARG A 645 -30.63 8.05 0.60
C ARG A 645 -29.29 8.57 1.15
N LEU A 646 -28.43 9.12 0.30
CA LEU A 646 -27.12 9.61 0.70
C LEU A 646 -27.25 10.97 1.40
N LYS A 647 -26.38 11.22 2.39
CA LYS A 647 -26.34 12.50 3.12
C LYS A 647 -25.66 13.64 2.32
N GLY A 648 -25.15 13.36 1.12
CA GLY A 648 -24.46 14.29 0.22
C GLY A 648 -25.01 14.27 -1.21
N ALA A 649 -24.49 15.15 -2.07
CA ALA A 649 -24.86 15.24 -3.48
C ALA A 649 -24.17 14.12 -4.29
N GLY A 650 -24.66 12.89 -4.14
CA GLY A 650 -24.13 11.74 -4.87
C GLY A 650 -24.22 11.92 -6.38
N ALA A 651 -23.21 11.43 -7.10
CA ALA A 651 -23.10 11.56 -8.55
C ALA A 651 -22.54 10.28 -9.19
N ILE A 652 -22.97 10.00 -10.42
CA ILE A 652 -22.53 8.85 -11.23
C ILE A 652 -21.68 9.32 -12.41
N TYR A 653 -20.51 8.71 -12.56
CA TYR A 653 -19.47 9.09 -13.51
C TYR A 653 -19.15 8.01 -14.54
N ALA A 654 -19.38 6.73 -14.23
CA ALA A 654 -19.22 5.66 -15.20
C ALA A 654 -20.29 4.59 -15.05
N VAL A 655 -20.58 3.92 -16.15
CA VAL A 655 -21.52 2.80 -16.23
C VAL A 655 -20.91 1.68 -17.05
N SER A 656 -21.17 0.43 -16.64
CA SER A 656 -20.76 -0.77 -17.36
C SER A 656 -21.87 -1.79 -17.31
N GLY A 657 -22.08 -2.52 -18.41
CA GLY A 657 -23.14 -3.51 -18.53
C GLY A 657 -22.65 -4.84 -19.06
N LEU A 658 -23.31 -5.90 -18.60
CA LEU A 658 -23.12 -7.27 -19.05
C LEU A 658 -24.13 -7.63 -20.16
N PRO A 659 -23.81 -8.63 -21.01
CA PRO A 659 -24.72 -9.07 -22.07
C PRO A 659 -26.09 -9.57 -21.59
N ASP A 660 -26.19 -10.03 -20.35
CA ASP A 660 -27.42 -10.51 -19.72
C ASP A 660 -28.26 -9.40 -19.04
N GLY A 661 -27.82 -8.14 -19.15
CA GLY A 661 -28.50 -6.98 -18.57
C GLY A 661 -28.08 -6.63 -17.14
N GLY A 662 -27.20 -7.43 -16.53
CA GLY A 662 -26.49 -7.03 -15.32
C GLY A 662 -25.70 -5.73 -15.55
N ALA A 663 -25.58 -4.87 -14.53
CA ALA A 663 -24.93 -3.57 -14.70
C ALA A 663 -24.30 -3.06 -13.41
N VAL A 664 -23.31 -2.18 -13.58
CA VAL A 664 -22.67 -1.41 -12.52
C VAL A 664 -22.71 0.07 -12.90
N ALA A 665 -22.97 0.92 -11.92
CA ALA A 665 -22.82 2.38 -12.02
C ALA A 665 -21.93 2.87 -10.87
N VAL A 666 -20.94 3.70 -11.17
CA VAL A 666 -19.98 4.18 -10.17
C VAL A 666 -19.83 5.69 -10.19
N GLY A 667 -19.42 6.26 -9.06
CA GLY A 667 -19.07 7.67 -8.96
C GLY A 667 -18.67 8.07 -7.54
N THR A 668 -19.29 9.13 -7.02
CA THR A 668 -18.99 9.69 -5.69
C THR A 668 -20.25 9.90 -4.85
N THR A 669 -20.10 9.91 -3.53
CA THR A 669 -21.18 10.29 -2.60
C THR A 669 -21.24 11.80 -2.31
N GLY A 670 -20.38 12.61 -2.94
CA GLY A 670 -20.33 14.08 -2.80
C GLY A 670 -19.28 14.60 -1.81
N ASP A 671 -18.73 13.73 -0.95
CA ASP A 671 -17.71 14.07 0.06
C ASP A 671 -16.35 13.40 -0.25
N ASN A 672 -16.00 13.23 -1.53
CA ASN A 672 -14.78 12.56 -2.01
C ASN A 672 -14.70 11.08 -1.67
N LYS A 673 -15.86 10.42 -1.62
CA LYS A 673 -16.02 9.02 -1.21
C LYS A 673 -16.67 8.25 -2.35
N GLY A 674 -16.28 6.99 -2.52
CA GLY A 674 -16.68 6.19 -3.67
C GLY A 674 -18.11 5.74 -3.56
N LEU A 675 -18.79 5.68 -4.71
CA LEU A 675 -20.12 5.13 -4.82
C LEU A 675 -20.11 4.03 -5.88
N VAL A 676 -20.63 2.86 -5.51
CA VAL A 676 -20.84 1.74 -6.43
C VAL A 676 -22.26 1.22 -6.27
N LEU A 677 -22.97 1.15 -7.40
CA LEU A 677 -24.32 0.62 -7.51
C LEU A 677 -24.31 -0.58 -8.45
N GLU A 678 -25.01 -1.64 -8.09
CA GLU A 678 -25.06 -2.90 -8.85
C GLU A 678 -26.50 -3.30 -9.16
N ARG A 679 -26.68 -3.89 -10.34
CA ARG A 679 -27.93 -4.50 -10.78
C ARG A 679 -27.64 -5.89 -11.32
N ASP A 680 -28.28 -6.91 -10.76
CA ASP A 680 -27.94 -8.31 -11.05
C ASP A 680 -28.50 -8.82 -12.39
N ALA A 681 -29.53 -8.18 -12.97
CA ALA A 681 -30.13 -8.58 -14.24
C ALA A 681 -30.92 -7.42 -14.90
N ALA A 682 -31.28 -7.56 -16.17
CA ALA A 682 -32.14 -6.60 -16.87
C ALA A 682 -33.44 -6.34 -16.08
N GLY A 683 -33.76 -5.07 -15.83
CA GLY A 683 -34.96 -4.66 -15.09
C GLY A 683 -34.97 -5.02 -13.60
N GLY A 684 -33.91 -5.63 -13.08
CA GLY A 684 -33.76 -5.89 -11.65
C GLY A 684 -33.53 -4.61 -10.83
N PRO A 685 -33.70 -4.65 -9.51
CA PRO A 685 -33.44 -3.50 -8.65
C PRO A 685 -31.94 -3.19 -8.60
N TRP A 686 -31.63 -1.90 -8.51
CA TRP A 686 -30.30 -1.43 -8.12
C TRP A 686 -30.11 -1.58 -6.60
N ARG A 687 -28.87 -1.80 -6.19
CA ARG A 687 -28.43 -1.77 -4.78
C ARG A 687 -27.08 -1.08 -4.67
N PHE A 688 -26.71 -0.66 -3.46
CA PHE A 688 -25.33 -0.33 -3.13
C PHE A 688 -24.45 -1.60 -3.18
N SER A 689 -23.16 -1.45 -3.48
CA SER A 689 -22.19 -2.52 -3.24
C SER A 689 -22.18 -2.89 -1.75
N ASP A 690 -21.84 -4.15 -1.45
CA ASP A 690 -21.93 -4.67 -0.08
C ASP A 690 -20.99 -3.92 0.87
N GLN A 691 -19.85 -3.44 0.37
CA GLN A 691 -18.88 -2.68 1.15
C GLN A 691 -18.65 -1.32 0.51
N PRO A 692 -18.58 -0.24 1.30
CA PRO A 692 -18.41 1.08 0.75
C PRO A 692 -16.97 1.28 0.26
N LEU A 693 -16.81 2.13 -0.77
CA LEU A 693 -15.53 2.37 -1.42
C LEU A 693 -14.92 3.72 -0.99
N THR A 694 -13.61 3.77 -0.76
CA THR A 694 -12.89 5.01 -0.43
C THR A 694 -12.37 5.66 -1.72
N GLY A 695 -12.49 6.99 -1.88
CA GLY A 695 -12.03 7.71 -3.09
C GLY A 695 -13.06 7.75 -4.23
N THR A 696 -12.87 8.61 -5.23
CA THR A 696 -13.85 8.77 -6.33
C THR A 696 -13.70 7.69 -7.38
N ALA A 697 -14.75 6.92 -7.66
CA ALA A 697 -14.73 5.94 -8.74
C ALA A 697 -14.89 6.63 -10.12
N VAL A 698 -13.92 6.43 -11.01
CA VAL A 698 -13.83 7.15 -12.31
C VAL A 698 -13.98 6.24 -13.53
N ALA A 699 -13.74 4.94 -13.39
CA ALA A 699 -14.00 3.94 -14.43
C ALA A 699 -14.47 2.63 -13.79
N ALA A 700 -15.29 1.85 -14.50
CA ALA A 700 -15.79 0.58 -13.99
C ALA A 700 -15.97 -0.47 -15.09
N SER A 701 -15.88 -1.73 -14.68
CA SER A 701 -16.31 -2.88 -15.46
C SER A 701 -17.15 -3.82 -14.59
N ALA A 702 -18.30 -4.25 -15.11
CA ALA A 702 -19.16 -5.23 -14.45
C ALA A 702 -18.64 -6.66 -14.71
N PHE A 703 -18.74 -7.54 -13.71
CA PHE A 703 -18.48 -8.97 -13.87
C PHE A 703 -19.40 -9.82 -12.99
N ARG A 704 -19.42 -11.14 -13.22
CA ARG A 704 -20.21 -12.13 -12.48
C ARG A 704 -19.38 -12.80 -11.40
N GLU A 705 -19.95 -12.86 -10.20
CA GLU A 705 -19.53 -13.77 -9.12
C GLU A 705 -20.75 -14.60 -8.70
N GLY A 706 -20.85 -15.82 -9.22
CA GLY A 706 -22.09 -16.59 -9.15
C GLY A 706 -23.24 -15.84 -9.82
N ASP A 707 -24.36 -15.69 -9.11
CA ASP A 707 -25.55 -14.99 -9.61
C ASP A 707 -25.49 -13.47 -9.43
N ARG A 708 -24.49 -12.95 -8.70
CA ARG A 708 -24.33 -11.53 -8.42
C ARG A 708 -23.50 -10.83 -9.48
N VAL A 709 -23.88 -9.60 -9.81
CA VAL A 709 -22.99 -8.65 -10.49
C VAL A 709 -22.14 -7.96 -9.45
N ARG A 710 -20.85 -7.85 -9.75
CA ARG A 710 -19.84 -7.12 -8.97
C ARG A 710 -19.01 -6.19 -9.84
N ALA A 711 -18.27 -5.29 -9.20
CA ALA A 711 -17.54 -4.23 -9.86
C ALA A 711 -16.01 -4.38 -9.79
N LEU A 712 -15.35 -4.18 -10.93
CA LEU A 712 -13.95 -3.79 -11.01
C LEU A 712 -13.90 -2.30 -11.25
N VAL A 713 -13.20 -1.54 -10.41
CA VAL A 713 -13.30 -0.06 -10.38
C VAL A 713 -11.92 0.56 -10.36
N SER A 714 -11.72 1.58 -11.19
CA SER A 714 -10.61 2.50 -11.05
C SER A 714 -11.01 3.67 -10.18
N VAL A 715 -10.22 3.94 -9.16
CA VAL A 715 -10.54 4.91 -8.12
C VAL A 715 -9.47 5.98 -8.06
N SER A 716 -9.90 7.23 -8.17
CA SER A 716 -9.08 8.41 -7.90
C SER A 716 -9.04 8.67 -6.40
N THR A 717 -7.83 8.84 -5.86
CA THR A 717 -7.62 9.34 -4.48
C THR A 717 -8.06 10.81 -4.31
N ARG A 718 -8.49 11.45 -5.39
CA ARG A 718 -8.90 12.86 -5.46
C ARG A 718 -10.34 13.00 -5.90
N VAL A 719 -10.87 14.19 -5.62
CA VAL A 719 -12.13 14.66 -6.19
C VAL A 719 -11.99 14.70 -7.70
N TRP A 720 -12.89 14.00 -8.38
CA TRP A 720 -13.06 14.14 -9.82
C TRP A 720 -14.57 14.15 -10.13
N PRO A 721 -15.06 15.02 -11.03
CA PRO A 721 -14.37 16.13 -11.67
C PRO A 721 -13.79 17.14 -10.68
N THR A 722 -12.78 17.90 -11.11
CA THR A 722 -12.17 18.92 -10.26
C THR A 722 -13.09 20.13 -10.08
N VAL A 723 -12.77 21.00 -9.11
CA VAL A 723 -13.51 22.26 -8.93
C VAL A 723 -13.52 23.09 -10.22
N ASP A 724 -12.39 23.14 -10.93
CA ASP A 724 -12.26 23.88 -12.19
C ASP A 724 -13.10 23.26 -13.31
N ASP A 725 -13.21 21.93 -13.34
CA ASP A 725 -14.12 21.25 -14.28
C ASP A 725 -15.58 21.66 -14.06
N LEU A 726 -15.97 21.90 -12.81
CA LEU A 726 -17.34 22.27 -12.42
C LEU A 726 -17.62 23.78 -12.56
N GLN A 727 -16.62 24.62 -12.82
CA GLN A 727 -16.86 26.04 -13.02
C GLN A 727 -17.63 26.30 -14.32
N VAL A 728 -18.59 27.22 -14.23
CA VAL A 728 -19.30 27.79 -15.38
C VAL A 728 -18.76 29.21 -15.56
N PRO A 729 -18.12 29.55 -16.69
CA PRO A 729 -17.61 30.89 -16.87
C PRO A 729 -18.78 31.89 -16.92
N PRO A 730 -18.61 33.14 -16.41
CA PRO A 730 -19.69 34.12 -16.38
C PRO A 730 -20.27 34.36 -17.77
N ALA A 731 -21.59 34.24 -17.91
CA ALA A 731 -22.26 34.57 -19.15
C ALA A 731 -22.34 36.11 -19.29
N ASP A 732 -21.72 36.65 -20.34
CA ASP A 732 -21.97 38.01 -20.80
C ASP A 732 -23.20 37.99 -21.72
N PRO A 733 -24.31 38.70 -21.40
CA PRO A 733 -25.49 38.76 -22.28
C PRO A 733 -25.20 39.31 -23.68
N ALA A 734 -24.10 40.04 -23.86
CA ALA A 734 -23.68 40.59 -25.15
C ALA A 734 -22.81 39.61 -25.98
N SER A 735 -22.45 38.46 -25.42
CA SER A 735 -21.59 37.46 -26.05
C SER A 735 -22.25 36.06 -26.04
N PRO A 736 -21.91 35.16 -26.98
CA PRO A 736 -22.29 33.76 -26.85
C PRO A 736 -21.78 33.21 -25.50
N ALA A 737 -22.58 32.35 -24.87
CA ALA A 737 -22.19 31.75 -23.60
C ALA A 737 -20.80 31.10 -23.75
N PRO A 738 -19.84 31.44 -22.87
CA PRO A 738 -18.50 30.88 -22.94
C PRO A 738 -18.57 29.37 -22.79
N ARG A 739 -17.91 28.67 -23.71
CA ARG A 739 -17.88 27.21 -23.70
C ARG A 739 -17.05 26.73 -22.53
N ARG A 740 -17.51 25.67 -21.89
CA ARG A 740 -16.73 24.97 -20.88
C ARG A 740 -15.65 24.14 -21.59
N VAL A 741 -14.45 24.12 -21.02
CA VAL A 741 -13.32 23.33 -21.52
C VAL A 741 -13.60 21.82 -21.41
N PRO A 742 -12.83 20.92 -22.03
CA PRO A 742 -12.91 19.48 -21.77
C PRO A 742 -12.70 19.12 -20.29
N PHE A 743 -13.13 17.91 -19.88
CA PHE A 743 -12.79 17.41 -18.55
C PHE A 743 -11.28 17.13 -18.43
N THR A 744 -10.71 17.55 -17.31
CA THR A 744 -9.36 17.12 -16.92
C THR A 744 -9.34 15.60 -16.67
N LEU A 745 -8.22 14.95 -17.00
CA LEU A 745 -8.05 13.53 -16.68
C LEU A 745 -7.70 13.36 -15.20
N PRO A 746 -8.20 12.29 -14.54
CA PRO A 746 -7.69 11.87 -13.25
C PRO A 746 -6.16 11.72 -13.29
N VAL A 747 -5.46 12.36 -12.36
CA VAL A 747 -3.99 12.37 -12.28
C VAL A 747 -3.42 11.31 -11.34
N ASP A 748 -4.28 10.59 -10.65
CA ASP A 748 -3.95 9.55 -9.68
C ASP A 748 -5.08 8.54 -9.62
N GLY A 749 -4.75 7.30 -9.29
CA GLY A 749 -5.73 6.29 -9.03
C GLY A 749 -5.20 4.88 -9.06
N TYR A 750 -6.06 3.95 -8.66
CA TYR A 750 -5.72 2.54 -8.49
C TYR A 750 -6.91 1.65 -8.85
N LEU A 751 -6.61 0.40 -9.17
CA LEU A 751 -7.60 -0.59 -9.55
C LEU A 751 -8.01 -1.43 -8.33
N VAL A 752 -9.29 -1.40 -7.98
CA VAL A 752 -9.88 -2.26 -6.95
C VAL A 752 -10.90 -3.22 -7.53
N ARG A 753 -10.92 -4.44 -7.02
CA ARG A 753 -11.92 -5.45 -7.33
C ARG A 753 -12.81 -5.69 -6.13
N GLU A 754 -14.11 -5.66 -6.36
CA GLU A 754 -15.07 -6.11 -5.37
C GLU A 754 -15.03 -7.65 -5.24
N THR A 755 -15.20 -8.14 -4.03
CA THR A 755 -15.28 -9.57 -3.70
C THR A 755 -16.47 -9.80 -2.78
N ALA A 756 -16.86 -11.06 -2.57
CA ALA A 756 -17.87 -11.42 -1.56
C ALA A 756 -17.59 -10.89 -0.15
N SER A 757 -16.34 -10.49 0.14
CA SER A 757 -15.94 -10.02 1.46
C SER A 757 -15.54 -8.56 1.51
N GLY A 758 -15.54 -7.82 0.40
CA GLY A 758 -15.15 -6.42 0.35
C GLY A 758 -14.23 -6.09 -0.82
N TRP A 759 -13.47 -5.01 -0.71
CA TRP A 759 -12.62 -4.50 -1.78
C TRP A 759 -11.19 -5.02 -1.65
N ARG A 760 -10.62 -5.46 -2.78
CA ARG A 760 -9.22 -5.84 -2.90
C ARG A 760 -8.50 -4.87 -3.84
N ASP A 761 -7.43 -4.25 -3.36
CA ASP A 761 -6.50 -3.51 -4.21
C ASP A 761 -5.70 -4.48 -5.10
N GLU A 762 -5.84 -4.30 -6.40
CA GLU A 762 -5.21 -5.15 -7.43
C GLU A 762 -3.85 -4.62 -7.88
N GLU A 763 -3.52 -3.38 -7.55
CA GLU A 763 -2.25 -2.76 -7.88
C GLU A 763 -1.26 -2.87 -6.73
N ARG A 764 -1.73 -2.67 -5.50
CA ARG A 764 -0.96 -2.79 -4.24
C ARG A 764 0.31 -1.96 -4.27
N THR A 765 0.14 -0.72 -4.73
CA THR A 765 1.25 0.10 -5.20
C THR A 765 1.50 1.32 -4.36
N GLN A 766 0.51 1.87 -3.67
CA GLN A 766 0.63 3.24 -3.17
C GLN A 766 1.43 3.33 -1.87
N LEU A 767 2.74 3.20 -1.96
CA LEU A 767 3.59 3.77 -0.93
C LEU A 767 3.90 5.19 -1.35
N ASP A 768 3.80 6.16 -0.46
CA ASP A 768 4.46 7.45 -0.63
C ASP A 768 5.84 7.34 0.04
N SER A 769 6.87 7.70 -0.70
CA SER A 769 8.22 7.77 -0.17
C SER A 769 8.33 8.95 0.79
N PRO A 770 9.05 8.79 1.91
CA PRO A 770 9.32 9.87 2.84
C PRO A 770 10.37 10.86 2.31
N THR A 771 11.02 10.53 1.20
CA THR A 771 12.02 11.39 0.54
C THR A 771 11.46 11.88 -0.81
N THR A 772 12.19 12.73 -1.51
CA THR A 772 11.89 13.11 -2.90
C THR A 772 11.96 11.92 -3.86
N GLU A 773 12.44 10.77 -3.40
CA GLU A 773 12.53 9.54 -4.17
C GLU A 773 11.15 9.02 -4.47
N ARG A 774 10.66 9.20 -5.69
CA ARG A 774 9.32 8.75 -6.05
C ARG A 774 9.21 7.24 -5.77
N SER A 775 8.31 6.91 -4.86
CA SER A 775 7.87 5.56 -4.58
C SER A 775 7.04 5.02 -5.75
N ARG A 776 6.68 3.74 -5.67
CA ARG A 776 5.79 3.10 -6.62
C ARG A 776 4.45 3.86 -6.65
N LYS A 777 4.14 4.51 -7.77
CA LYS A 777 2.80 5.04 -8.06
C LYS A 777 2.29 4.38 -9.32
N SER A 778 1.05 3.88 -9.29
CA SER A 778 0.43 3.37 -10.50
C SER A 778 -0.03 4.51 -11.38
N ASP A 779 0.04 4.29 -12.69
CA ASP A 779 -0.71 5.14 -13.62
C ASP A 779 -2.21 4.90 -13.38
N PRO A 780 -3.05 5.95 -13.31
CA PRO A 780 -4.49 5.75 -13.20
C PRO A 780 -5.00 4.98 -14.42
N ASN A 781 -5.83 3.96 -14.18
CA ASN A 781 -6.59 3.30 -15.24
C ASN A 781 -7.81 4.15 -15.58
N LEU A 782 -7.92 4.57 -16.82
CA LEU A 782 -8.98 5.48 -17.26
C LEU A 782 -10.11 4.72 -17.98
N ALA A 783 -9.84 3.51 -18.48
CA ALA A 783 -10.86 2.63 -19.02
C ALA A 783 -10.55 1.15 -18.79
N LEU A 784 -11.61 0.35 -18.71
CA LEU A 784 -11.57 -1.07 -18.42
C LEU A 784 -12.37 -1.83 -19.50
N LEU A 785 -11.84 -2.97 -19.93
CA LEU A 785 -12.54 -3.90 -20.82
C LEU A 785 -12.36 -5.32 -20.29
N THR A 786 -13.36 -5.84 -19.58
CA THR A 786 -13.30 -7.19 -19.00
C THR A 786 -14.39 -8.12 -19.54
N ASP A 787 -14.11 -9.42 -19.46
CA ASP A 787 -15.08 -10.48 -19.69
C ASP A 787 -16.04 -10.63 -18.51
N GLY A 788 -17.01 -11.53 -18.64
CA GLY A 788 -17.98 -11.81 -17.59
C GLY A 788 -17.37 -12.39 -16.31
N ALA A 789 -16.13 -12.86 -16.30
CA ALA A 789 -15.39 -13.28 -15.10
C ALA A 789 -14.54 -12.14 -14.52
N GLY A 790 -14.50 -10.97 -15.18
CA GLY A 790 -13.71 -9.83 -14.77
C GLY A 790 -12.24 -9.98 -15.14
N ARG A 791 -11.89 -10.70 -16.22
CA ARG A 791 -10.53 -10.73 -16.80
C ARG A 791 -10.49 -9.84 -18.03
N GLY A 792 -9.38 -9.18 -18.32
CA GLY A 792 -9.27 -8.42 -19.56
C GLY A 792 -8.21 -7.34 -19.55
N TRP A 793 -8.55 -6.17 -20.07
CA TRP A 793 -7.62 -5.05 -20.24
C TRP A 793 -7.96 -3.92 -19.28
N ALA A 794 -6.92 -3.38 -18.64
CA ALA A 794 -6.94 -2.10 -17.95
C ALA A 794 -5.99 -1.15 -18.68
N ILE A 795 -6.47 0.03 -19.06
CA ILE A 795 -5.71 1.00 -19.84
C ILE A 795 -5.76 2.37 -19.20
N GLY A 796 -4.70 3.16 -19.40
CA GLY A 796 -4.59 4.45 -18.74
C GLY A 796 -3.30 5.19 -19.04
N GLY A 797 -2.84 5.92 -18.03
CA GLY A 797 -1.64 6.75 -18.10
C GLY A 797 -1.77 8.03 -17.28
N TRP A 798 -0.63 8.63 -16.95
CA TRP A 798 -0.54 9.87 -16.20
C TRP A 798 -0.30 11.07 -17.13
N THR A 799 -0.99 12.18 -16.88
CA THR A 799 -0.81 13.45 -17.62
C THR A 799 0.34 14.31 -17.07
N GLY A 800 1.07 13.84 -16.06
CA GLY A 800 2.30 14.48 -15.59
C GLY A 800 2.14 15.70 -14.66
N GLY A 801 0.93 16.01 -14.18
CA GLY A 801 0.67 17.16 -13.29
C GLY A 801 1.12 16.95 -11.82
N VAL A 802 1.49 18.04 -11.13
CA VAL A 802 1.75 18.02 -9.67
C VAL A 802 0.53 17.54 -8.92
N ASP A 803 0.80 16.86 -7.82
CA ASP A 803 -0.24 16.34 -6.98
C ASP A 803 -0.89 17.52 -6.16
N LEU A 804 -2.15 17.40 -5.67
CA LEU A 804 -2.88 18.42 -4.90
C LEU A 804 -2.25 18.73 -3.54
N LEU A 805 -1.29 17.92 -3.08
CA LEU A 805 -0.48 18.13 -1.88
C LEU A 805 0.89 18.75 -2.23
N GLY A 806 1.11 19.16 -3.48
CA GLY A 806 2.39 19.70 -3.94
C GLY A 806 3.51 18.65 -4.00
N ARG A 807 3.17 17.35 -3.97
CA ARG A 807 4.13 16.26 -4.16
C ARG A 807 4.27 16.02 -5.67
N GLY A 808 5.50 15.91 -6.13
CA GLY A 808 5.85 16.14 -7.52
C GLY A 808 6.69 17.41 -7.59
N ASP A 809 7.91 17.25 -8.08
CA ASP A 809 8.95 18.28 -7.98
C ASP A 809 8.46 19.61 -8.56
N ASP A 810 8.61 20.69 -7.79
CA ASP A 810 8.47 22.08 -8.25
C ASP A 810 9.91 22.66 -8.43
N PRO A 811 10.31 23.14 -9.62
CA PRO A 811 9.51 23.25 -10.83
C PRO A 811 9.18 21.87 -11.41
N PRO A 812 8.06 21.72 -12.13
CA PRO A 812 7.65 20.45 -12.73
C PRO A 812 8.82 19.89 -13.51
N ALA A 813 9.48 18.87 -12.98
CA ALA A 813 10.42 18.07 -13.74
C ALA A 813 9.61 17.56 -14.92
N THR A 814 9.84 18.13 -16.12
CA THR A 814 9.12 17.88 -17.39
C THR A 814 8.16 16.72 -17.25
N ALA A 815 6.94 17.06 -16.81
CA ALA A 815 5.81 16.17 -16.56
C ALA A 815 5.86 14.99 -17.53
N ALA A 816 6.41 13.85 -17.08
CA ALA A 816 6.56 12.70 -17.95
C ALA A 816 5.18 12.08 -18.11
N GLU A 817 4.48 12.49 -19.16
CA GLU A 817 3.25 11.82 -19.54
C GLU A 817 3.54 10.34 -19.84
N THR A 818 2.64 9.48 -19.38
CA THR A 818 2.75 8.03 -19.54
C THR A 818 1.52 7.47 -20.25
N ALA A 819 1.68 6.27 -20.79
CA ALA A 819 0.59 5.46 -21.30
C ALA A 819 0.75 4.07 -20.70
N SER A 820 -0.37 3.45 -20.30
CA SER A 820 -0.35 2.11 -19.74
C SER A 820 -1.42 1.23 -20.40
N VAL A 821 -1.02 -0.01 -20.67
CA VAL A 821 -1.93 -1.12 -20.99
C VAL A 821 -1.49 -2.30 -20.15
N SER A 822 -2.42 -2.87 -19.40
CA SER A 822 -2.18 -4.01 -18.54
C SER A 822 -3.21 -5.10 -18.84
N ARG A 823 -2.72 -6.33 -18.94
CA ARG A 823 -3.57 -7.52 -18.85
C ARG A 823 -3.92 -7.73 -17.39
N TYR A 824 -5.21 -7.86 -17.09
CA TYR A 824 -5.73 -8.10 -15.76
C TYR A 824 -6.32 -9.51 -15.64
N ASP A 825 -5.84 -10.26 -14.65
CA ASP A 825 -6.38 -11.57 -14.28
C ASP A 825 -6.41 -11.72 -12.74
N PRO A 826 -7.59 -11.81 -12.11
CA PRO A 826 -7.72 -11.85 -10.66
C PRO A 826 -7.12 -13.11 -10.01
N ALA A 827 -6.85 -14.17 -10.80
CA ALA A 827 -6.16 -15.37 -10.33
C ALA A 827 -4.63 -15.19 -10.21
N GLY A 828 -4.12 -14.00 -10.53
CA GLY A 828 -2.70 -13.69 -10.61
C GLY A 828 -2.23 -13.66 -12.06
N PRO A 829 -1.00 -13.18 -12.30
CA PRO A 829 -0.48 -13.07 -13.65
C PRO A 829 -0.40 -14.50 -14.22
N PRO A 830 -1.08 -14.80 -15.34
CA PRO A 830 -0.99 -16.11 -15.94
C PRO A 830 0.48 -16.37 -16.25
N THR A 831 0.94 -17.59 -15.96
CA THR A 831 2.23 -18.07 -16.44
C THR A 831 2.18 -18.05 -17.97
N SER A 832 2.68 -16.97 -18.55
CA SER A 832 2.75 -16.69 -19.99
C SER A 832 1.40 -16.49 -20.72
N SER A 833 1.18 -15.26 -21.21
CA SER A 833 1.18 -15.12 -22.66
C SER A 833 2.54 -14.58 -23.01
N ASN A 834 3.48 -15.46 -23.32
CA ASN A 834 4.75 -15.08 -23.93
C ASN A 834 4.44 -14.52 -25.33
N VAL A 835 3.88 -13.31 -25.40
CA VAL A 835 4.51 -12.32 -26.23
C VAL A 835 5.68 -11.85 -25.38
N THR A 836 6.74 -12.68 -25.34
CA THR A 836 8.09 -12.13 -25.28
C THR A 836 8.01 -10.93 -26.19
N VAL A 837 8.17 -9.71 -25.68
CA VAL A 837 8.31 -8.53 -26.52
C VAL A 837 9.27 -8.98 -27.59
N GLN A 838 8.77 -9.24 -28.81
CA GLN A 838 9.64 -9.76 -29.83
C GLN A 838 10.60 -8.62 -30.02
N ALA A 839 11.85 -8.84 -29.61
CA ALA A 839 12.86 -7.84 -29.75
C ALA A 839 12.80 -7.40 -31.21
N PRO A 840 12.66 -6.09 -31.47
CA PRO A 840 12.45 -5.61 -32.83
C PRO A 840 13.52 -6.20 -33.73
N ALA A 841 13.13 -6.67 -34.91
CA ALA A 841 14.06 -7.32 -35.82
C ALA A 841 15.28 -6.41 -36.05
N MET A 842 16.46 -6.87 -35.62
CA MET A 842 17.68 -6.10 -35.74
C MET A 842 18.43 -6.55 -36.99
N ALA A 843 18.59 -5.64 -37.95
CA ALA A 843 19.33 -5.90 -39.18
C ALA A 843 20.76 -6.39 -38.89
N ALA A 844 21.25 -7.34 -39.69
CA ALA A 844 22.64 -7.76 -39.66
C ALA A 844 23.59 -6.62 -40.10
N GLY A 845 24.90 -6.82 -39.94
CA GLY A 845 25.95 -5.89 -40.38
C GLY A 845 26.32 -4.79 -39.40
N ARG A 846 25.87 -4.86 -38.14
CA ARG A 846 26.20 -3.87 -37.09
C ARG A 846 26.53 -4.52 -35.75
N ALA A 847 27.69 -4.21 -35.19
CA ALA A 847 28.00 -4.49 -33.79
C ALA A 847 27.17 -3.58 -32.87
N ARG A 848 26.64 -4.11 -31.77
CA ARG A 848 25.71 -3.40 -30.88
C ARG A 848 26.14 -3.53 -29.42
N LEU A 849 26.10 -2.40 -28.72
CA LEU A 849 26.26 -2.27 -27.27
C LEU A 849 25.07 -1.48 -26.73
N LEU A 850 24.66 -1.74 -25.50
CA LEU A 850 23.70 -0.90 -24.80
C LEU A 850 24.45 0.08 -23.92
N VAL A 851 23.96 1.32 -23.90
CA VAL A 851 24.42 2.34 -22.96
C VAL A 851 23.18 2.86 -22.26
N GLY A 852 23.18 2.74 -20.94
CA GLY A 852 22.11 3.23 -20.07
C GLY A 852 22.73 3.79 -18.80
N GLY A 853 21.93 4.34 -17.90
CA GLY A 853 22.48 4.92 -16.70
C GLY A 853 21.50 5.76 -15.90
N HIS A 854 22.00 6.31 -14.80
CA HIS A 854 21.35 7.37 -14.03
C HIS A 854 19.96 7.03 -13.47
N ALA A 855 19.71 5.76 -13.13
CA ALA A 855 18.70 5.44 -12.13
C ALA A 855 19.23 5.86 -10.74
N THR A 856 19.39 7.17 -10.56
CA THR A 856 19.95 7.79 -9.36
C THR A 856 18.87 8.07 -8.35
N CYS A 857 19.28 8.03 -7.09
CA CYS A 857 18.48 8.38 -5.96
C CYS A 857 18.89 9.73 -5.35
N ALA A 858 17.94 10.58 -5.00
CA ALA A 858 18.18 11.80 -4.24
C ALA A 858 18.71 11.54 -2.82
N ALA A 859 18.42 10.36 -2.26
CA ALA A 859 18.92 9.87 -0.96
C ALA A 859 19.28 8.38 -1.04
N ALA A 860 19.96 7.81 -0.04
CA ALA A 860 20.30 6.39 -0.03
C ALA A 860 19.04 5.52 -0.20
N CYS A 861 19.01 4.76 -1.29
CA CYS A 861 17.90 3.89 -1.67
C CYS A 861 18.01 2.49 -1.09
N ALA A 862 19.20 2.06 -0.67
CA ALA A 862 19.39 0.75 -0.04
C ALA A 862 18.49 0.59 1.19
N ASP A 863 18.34 1.66 1.98
CA ASP A 863 17.44 1.70 3.15
C ASP A 863 15.95 1.70 2.75
N LEU A 864 15.65 2.04 1.49
CA LEU A 864 14.31 2.08 0.92
C LEU A 864 14.02 0.86 0.02
N ALA A 865 14.93 -0.09 -0.11
CA ALA A 865 14.71 -1.29 -0.93
C ALA A 865 13.40 -2.04 -0.61
N PRO A 866 12.96 -2.14 0.67
CA PRO A 866 11.64 -2.71 1.01
C PRO A 866 10.44 -2.02 0.37
N ILE A 867 10.53 -0.75 -0.03
CA ILE A 867 9.41 -0.01 -0.65
C ILE A 867 9.49 0.03 -2.18
N ASP A 868 10.41 -0.75 -2.79
CA ASP A 868 10.54 -0.92 -4.26
C ASP A 868 10.67 0.43 -5.00
N THR A 869 11.72 1.18 -4.67
CA THR A 869 11.95 2.54 -5.21
C THR A 869 12.06 2.55 -6.73
N MET A 870 11.62 3.66 -7.35
CA MET A 870 11.63 3.79 -8.81
C MET A 870 13.02 3.61 -9.45
N PRO A 871 14.13 4.09 -8.86
CA PRO A 871 15.47 3.81 -9.38
C PRO A 871 15.82 2.31 -9.47
N ASP A 872 15.53 1.53 -8.42
CA ASP A 872 15.76 0.07 -8.41
C ASP A 872 14.96 -0.63 -9.51
N ARG A 873 13.67 -0.28 -9.62
CA ARG A 873 12.78 -0.83 -10.63
C ARG A 873 13.21 -0.47 -12.04
N THR A 874 13.61 0.78 -12.25
CA THR A 874 14.05 1.28 -13.56
C THR A 874 15.30 0.56 -13.99
N LEU A 875 16.28 0.39 -13.08
CA LEU A 875 17.48 -0.38 -13.34
C LEU A 875 17.15 -1.87 -13.62
N GLY A 876 16.34 -2.50 -12.77
CA GLY A 876 15.92 -3.89 -12.97
C GLY A 876 15.18 -4.12 -14.29
N ARG A 877 14.25 -3.22 -14.67
CA ARG A 877 13.54 -3.28 -15.96
C ARG A 877 14.46 -3.00 -17.14
N ALA A 878 15.43 -2.08 -17.00
CA ALA A 878 16.42 -1.82 -18.03
C ALA A 878 17.28 -3.06 -18.28
N LEU A 879 17.71 -3.76 -17.24
CA LEU A 879 18.44 -5.03 -17.32
C LEU A 879 17.59 -6.13 -17.96
N GLY A 880 16.34 -6.31 -17.52
CA GLY A 880 15.43 -7.27 -18.15
C GLY A 880 15.19 -6.98 -19.64
N THR A 881 15.07 -5.71 -20.02
CA THR A 881 14.98 -5.30 -21.42
C THR A 881 16.28 -5.60 -22.17
N ALA A 882 17.42 -5.31 -21.55
CA ALA A 882 18.74 -5.61 -22.11
C ALA A 882 18.91 -7.10 -22.40
N ASP A 883 18.41 -7.98 -21.51
CA ASP A 883 18.46 -9.43 -21.68
C ASP A 883 17.58 -9.92 -22.83
N VAL A 884 16.36 -9.39 -22.96
CA VAL A 884 15.47 -9.69 -24.10
C VAL A 884 16.12 -9.30 -25.42
N LEU A 885 16.75 -8.12 -25.49
CA LEU A 885 17.47 -7.67 -26.68
C LEU A 885 18.74 -8.52 -26.92
N GLY A 886 19.47 -8.87 -25.85
CA GLY A 886 20.68 -9.67 -25.90
C GLY A 886 20.46 -11.11 -26.41
N ALA A 887 19.28 -11.67 -26.15
CA ALA A 887 18.87 -12.98 -26.66
C ALA A 887 18.75 -13.02 -28.20
N VAL A 888 18.65 -11.87 -28.87
CA VAL A 888 18.67 -11.80 -30.34
C VAL A 888 20.07 -12.10 -30.87
N PRO A 889 20.24 -12.97 -31.88
CA PRO A 889 21.55 -13.26 -32.47
C PRO A 889 22.29 -12.03 -33.02
N THR A 890 21.58 -11.03 -33.52
CA THR A 890 22.11 -9.73 -33.97
C THR A 890 21.99 -8.62 -32.92
N GLY A 891 21.59 -8.96 -31.70
CA GLY A 891 21.37 -8.04 -30.59
C GLY A 891 22.65 -7.55 -29.90
N PRO A 892 22.51 -6.70 -28.87
CA PRO A 892 23.62 -6.21 -28.06
C PRO A 892 24.36 -7.33 -27.31
N ARG A 893 25.64 -7.10 -27.00
CA ARG A 893 26.52 -8.08 -26.33
C ARG A 893 27.09 -7.63 -25.00
N ALA A 894 26.90 -6.37 -24.65
CA ALA A 894 27.26 -5.83 -23.35
C ALA A 894 26.38 -4.61 -23.03
N LEU A 895 26.24 -4.34 -21.75
CA LEU A 895 25.64 -3.13 -21.20
C LEU A 895 26.72 -2.28 -20.54
N VAL A 896 26.83 -1.03 -20.95
CA VAL A 896 27.59 -0.01 -20.23
C VAL A 896 26.61 0.78 -19.40
N TYR A 897 26.85 0.85 -18.09
CA TYR A 897 25.96 1.57 -17.19
C TYR A 897 26.69 2.80 -16.63
N THR A 898 26.22 3.99 -16.98
CA THR A 898 26.82 5.27 -16.57
C THR A 898 26.06 5.93 -15.43
N GLY A 899 26.75 6.74 -14.62
CA GLY A 899 26.15 7.34 -13.44
C GLY A 899 26.07 6.35 -12.27
N GLY A 900 25.85 6.90 -11.08
CA GLY A 900 25.80 6.14 -9.83
C GLY A 900 24.40 5.94 -9.33
N ARG A 901 24.34 5.47 -8.09
CA ARG A 901 23.09 5.29 -7.37
C ARG A 901 22.60 6.51 -6.63
N LEU A 902 23.45 7.51 -6.40
CA LEU A 902 23.05 8.77 -5.75
C LEU A 902 23.12 9.95 -6.72
N ALA A 903 22.28 10.95 -6.49
CA ALA A 903 22.39 12.25 -7.11
C ALA A 903 23.55 13.02 -6.47
N ARG A 904 24.26 13.82 -7.28
CA ARG A 904 25.43 14.60 -6.83
C ARG A 904 24.99 15.76 -5.92
N THR A 905 24.86 15.49 -4.64
CA THR A 905 24.31 16.41 -3.63
C THR A 905 25.28 16.76 -2.50
N GLY A 906 26.53 16.30 -2.54
CA GLY A 906 27.44 16.46 -1.39
C GLY A 906 27.53 15.22 -0.49
N ARG A 907 27.00 14.06 -0.90
CA ARG A 907 26.83 12.85 -0.08
C ARG A 907 27.53 11.65 -0.69
N GLU A 908 28.43 11.06 0.10
CA GLU A 908 29.14 9.84 -0.23
C GLU A 908 28.22 8.61 -0.21
N ALA A 909 28.37 7.73 -1.22
CA ALA A 909 27.66 6.47 -1.28
C ALA A 909 28.21 5.49 -0.23
N GLN A 910 27.34 5.03 0.68
CA GLN A 910 27.76 4.10 1.74
C GLN A 910 27.78 2.64 1.24
N ALA A 911 28.43 1.77 2.01
CA ALA A 911 28.58 0.35 1.67
C ALA A 911 27.26 -0.38 1.37
N GLY A 912 26.16 -0.02 2.05
CA GLY A 912 24.83 -0.58 1.77
C GLY A 912 24.29 -0.19 0.39
N GLU A 913 24.50 1.07 -0.02
CA GLU A 913 24.09 1.59 -1.33
C GLU A 913 24.85 0.90 -2.46
N GLU A 914 26.17 0.81 -2.33
CA GLU A 914 27.05 0.17 -3.31
C GLU A 914 26.82 -1.34 -3.39
N GLY A 915 26.60 -2.00 -2.24
CA GLY A 915 26.23 -3.42 -2.20
C GLY A 915 24.91 -3.69 -2.94
N ARG A 916 23.91 -2.82 -2.75
CA ARG A 916 22.65 -2.90 -3.50
C ARG A 916 22.88 -2.67 -4.99
N TYR A 917 23.70 -1.69 -5.36
CA TYR A 917 24.04 -1.40 -6.74
C TYR A 917 24.65 -2.61 -7.46
N ALA A 918 25.68 -3.20 -6.87
CA ALA A 918 26.34 -4.39 -7.39
C ALA A 918 25.36 -5.56 -7.53
N SER A 919 24.47 -5.75 -6.55
CA SER A 919 23.47 -6.82 -6.59
C SER A 919 22.48 -6.67 -7.75
N LEU A 920 22.05 -5.45 -8.08
CA LEU A 920 21.13 -5.19 -9.19
C LEU A 920 21.80 -5.44 -10.53
N LEU A 921 23.00 -4.88 -10.75
CA LEU A 921 23.73 -5.04 -12.02
C LEU A 921 24.17 -6.49 -12.28
N ALA A 922 24.41 -7.28 -11.23
CA ALA A 922 24.73 -8.69 -11.36
C ALA A 922 23.55 -9.56 -11.84
N GLY A 923 22.31 -9.04 -11.78
CA GLY A 923 21.10 -9.79 -12.13
C GLY A 923 20.84 -9.99 -13.63
N GLY A 924 21.55 -9.28 -14.50
CA GLY A 924 21.38 -9.36 -15.95
C GLY A 924 22.16 -10.51 -16.61
N ALA A 925 21.65 -11.02 -17.72
CA ALA A 925 22.33 -12.02 -18.56
C ALA A 925 23.43 -11.41 -19.45
N LEU A 926 23.31 -10.13 -19.82
CA LEU A 926 24.39 -9.41 -20.51
C LEU A 926 25.49 -8.98 -19.53
N PRO A 927 26.78 -9.12 -19.90
CA PRO A 927 27.87 -8.51 -19.15
C PRO A 927 27.65 -7.01 -18.98
N SER A 928 27.56 -6.57 -17.72
CA SER A 928 27.33 -5.18 -17.34
C SER A 928 28.61 -4.53 -16.83
N PHE A 929 28.89 -3.33 -17.33
CA PHE A 929 30.10 -2.56 -17.06
C PHE A 929 29.73 -1.19 -16.49
N PRO A 930 29.63 -1.06 -15.16
CA PRO A 930 29.40 0.21 -14.49
C PRO A 930 30.60 1.16 -14.62
N ALA A 931 30.32 2.43 -14.86
CA ALA A 931 31.28 3.52 -14.76
C ALA A 931 31.16 4.19 -13.38
N LEU A 932 32.31 4.49 -12.76
CA LEU A 932 32.34 5.22 -11.48
C LEU A 932 31.67 6.59 -11.65
N SER A 933 30.88 7.02 -10.68
CA SER A 933 30.19 8.30 -10.67
C SER A 933 30.65 9.22 -9.54
N GLY A 934 30.21 10.48 -9.57
CA GLY A 934 30.61 11.49 -8.58
C GLY A 934 30.41 11.05 -7.12
N PRO A 935 29.20 10.62 -6.71
CA PRO A 935 28.91 10.17 -5.35
C PRO A 935 29.68 8.91 -4.91
N ASP A 936 30.06 8.04 -5.85
CA ASP A 936 30.83 6.82 -5.57
C ASP A 936 32.31 7.16 -5.23
N ALA A 937 32.72 8.40 -5.50
CA ALA A 937 34.06 8.95 -5.27
C ALA A 937 34.04 10.21 -4.38
N GLU A 938 32.90 10.53 -3.77
CA GLU A 938 32.71 11.74 -2.99
C GLU A 938 33.53 11.70 -1.68
N GLY A 939 34.09 12.84 -1.26
CA GLY A 939 35.09 12.88 -0.19
C GLY A 939 36.48 12.37 -0.59
N GLY A 940 36.65 11.89 -1.83
CA GLY A 940 37.91 11.33 -2.29
C GLY A 940 38.17 9.95 -1.70
N ASP A 941 37.14 9.10 -1.57
CA ASP A 941 37.26 7.67 -1.33
C ASP A 941 36.38 6.88 -2.31
N THR A 942 36.86 5.73 -2.76
CA THR A 942 36.17 4.77 -3.65
C THR A 942 36.11 3.38 -3.03
N SER A 943 36.37 3.27 -1.72
CA SER A 943 36.46 2.00 -1.00
C SER A 943 35.14 1.23 -1.00
N ALA A 944 34.00 1.91 -0.83
CA ALA A 944 32.67 1.31 -0.84
C ALA A 944 32.35 0.67 -2.20
N PHE A 945 32.51 1.42 -3.30
CA PHE A 945 32.35 0.91 -4.67
C PHE A 945 33.33 -0.23 -4.95
N GLY A 946 34.61 -0.03 -4.62
CA GLY A 946 35.67 -1.00 -4.84
C GLY A 946 35.41 -2.33 -4.11
N ALA A 947 34.87 -2.29 -2.90
CA ALA A 947 34.50 -3.47 -2.13
C ALA A 947 33.27 -4.18 -2.72
N ALA A 948 32.21 -3.43 -3.04
CA ALA A 948 30.95 -3.97 -3.56
C ALA A 948 31.13 -4.71 -4.91
N PHE A 949 31.94 -4.15 -5.81
CA PHE A 949 32.18 -4.73 -7.15
C PHE A 949 33.42 -5.64 -7.22
N SER A 950 34.10 -5.91 -6.10
CA SER A 950 35.33 -6.72 -6.09
C SER A 950 35.16 -8.14 -6.67
N GLY A 951 33.96 -8.71 -6.54
CA GLY A 951 33.58 -10.01 -7.09
C GLY A 951 32.99 -9.98 -8.51
N ALA A 952 32.83 -8.80 -9.12
CA ALA A 952 32.25 -8.67 -10.45
C ALA A 952 33.13 -9.30 -11.55
N PRO A 953 32.59 -9.59 -12.75
CA PRO A 953 33.35 -10.11 -13.87
C PRO A 953 34.59 -9.27 -14.20
N ALA A 954 35.70 -9.93 -14.56
CA ALA A 954 36.89 -9.25 -15.03
C ALA A 954 36.60 -8.43 -16.30
N PRO A 955 37.23 -7.25 -16.47
CA PRO A 955 38.31 -6.68 -15.66
C PRO A 955 37.83 -5.81 -14.48
N LEU A 956 36.52 -5.57 -14.32
CA LEU A 956 36.01 -4.73 -13.23
C LEU A 956 36.39 -5.34 -11.87
N GLY A 957 36.04 -6.60 -11.65
CA GLY A 957 36.40 -7.33 -10.44
C GLY A 957 37.33 -8.51 -10.71
N SER A 958 37.39 -9.42 -9.74
CA SER A 958 38.21 -10.64 -9.79
C SER A 958 37.47 -11.87 -10.32
N GLY A 959 36.18 -11.74 -10.67
CA GLY A 959 35.37 -12.81 -11.23
C GLY A 959 35.79 -13.21 -12.66
N PRO A 960 35.29 -14.34 -13.17
CA PRO A 960 35.55 -14.74 -14.56
C PRO A 960 35.01 -13.69 -15.54
N ALA A 961 35.72 -13.49 -16.66
CA ALA A 961 35.26 -12.58 -17.70
C ALA A 961 33.89 -13.03 -18.25
N GLY A 962 33.02 -12.06 -18.55
CA GLY A 962 31.71 -12.33 -19.12
C GLY A 962 31.80 -13.02 -20.49
N ALA A 963 30.75 -13.76 -20.87
CA ALA A 963 30.72 -14.45 -22.15
C ALA A 963 30.91 -13.46 -23.33
N GLY A 964 31.83 -13.79 -24.25
CA GLY A 964 32.15 -12.93 -25.40
C GLY A 964 32.95 -11.68 -25.05
N VAL A 965 33.47 -11.54 -23.82
CA VAL A 965 34.26 -10.40 -23.38
C VAL A 965 35.70 -10.83 -23.10
N THR A 966 36.66 -10.06 -23.58
CA THR A 966 38.09 -10.25 -23.28
C THR A 966 38.67 -8.99 -22.63
N PRO A 967 39.15 -9.06 -21.38
CA PRO A 967 39.86 -7.96 -20.73
C PRO A 967 41.06 -7.45 -21.55
N VAL A 968 41.22 -6.13 -21.65
CA VAL A 968 42.40 -5.51 -22.26
C VAL A 968 43.45 -5.26 -21.18
N ALA A 969 44.61 -5.90 -21.30
CA ALA A 969 45.70 -5.82 -20.33
C ALA A 969 46.69 -4.70 -20.70
N ILE A 970 46.28 -3.44 -20.56
CA ILE A 970 47.11 -2.24 -20.73
C ILE A 970 47.00 -1.41 -19.44
N GLY A 971 48.13 -0.94 -18.91
CA GLY A 971 48.20 -0.17 -17.67
C GLY A 971 48.75 -0.96 -16.47
N ASN A 972 48.70 -0.34 -15.31
CA ASN A 972 49.16 -0.90 -14.04
C ASN A 972 48.22 -2.03 -13.54
N PRO A 973 48.74 -2.98 -12.74
CA PRO A 973 47.88 -3.98 -12.09
C PRO A 973 47.02 -3.32 -11.00
N PRO A 974 45.75 -3.74 -10.82
CA PRO A 974 44.90 -3.22 -9.78
C PRO A 974 45.32 -3.75 -8.40
N VAL A 975 44.91 -3.04 -7.35
CA VAL A 975 44.99 -3.51 -5.97
C VAL A 975 44.07 -4.71 -5.79
N ALA A 976 44.61 -5.79 -5.21
CA ALA A 976 43.85 -7.03 -4.98
C ALA A 976 42.66 -6.80 -4.03
N GLY A 977 41.55 -7.48 -4.29
CA GLY A 977 40.34 -7.38 -3.46
C GLY A 977 39.52 -6.10 -3.67
N ARG A 978 39.88 -5.24 -4.64
CA ARG A 978 39.13 -4.04 -5.01
C ARG A 978 38.81 -4.05 -6.50
N ALA A 979 37.61 -3.57 -6.85
CA ALA A 979 37.22 -3.35 -8.24
C ALA A 979 38.06 -2.24 -8.89
N ARG A 980 38.23 -2.32 -10.21
CA ARG A 980 38.83 -1.25 -11.01
C ARG A 980 37.88 -0.06 -11.14
N THR A 981 38.40 1.16 -11.10
CA THR A 981 37.61 2.37 -11.37
C THR A 981 37.58 2.73 -12.85
N HIS A 982 38.62 2.36 -13.60
CA HIS A 982 38.71 2.49 -15.05
C HIS A 982 39.32 1.23 -15.68
N TYR A 983 38.83 0.86 -16.86
CA TYR A 983 39.21 -0.40 -17.51
C TYR A 983 38.76 -0.45 -18.99
N ALA A 984 39.30 -1.41 -19.74
CA ALA A 984 38.90 -1.64 -21.13
C ALA A 984 38.68 -3.13 -21.42
N VAL A 985 37.73 -3.42 -22.31
CA VAL A 985 37.37 -4.77 -22.75
C VAL A 985 37.12 -4.84 -24.24
N ASP A 986 37.53 -5.93 -24.88
CA ASP A 986 37.14 -6.28 -26.23
C ASP A 986 35.84 -7.12 -26.16
N VAL A 987 34.74 -6.62 -26.75
CA VAL A 987 33.44 -7.31 -26.82
C VAL A 987 33.27 -7.93 -28.20
N ALA A 988 33.15 -9.25 -28.24
CA ALA A 988 32.90 -10.01 -29.45
C ALA A 988 31.42 -9.94 -29.83
N THR A 989 31.15 -9.52 -31.06
CA THR A 989 29.81 -9.54 -31.67
C THR A 989 29.82 -10.43 -32.92
N THR A 990 28.65 -10.75 -33.44
CA THR A 990 28.53 -11.51 -34.71
C THR A 990 29.12 -10.77 -35.91
N GLU A 991 29.34 -9.47 -35.79
CA GLU A 991 29.77 -8.57 -36.88
C GLU A 991 31.22 -8.10 -36.70
N GLY A 992 31.90 -8.51 -35.63
CA GLY A 992 33.26 -8.10 -35.30
C GLY A 992 33.45 -7.75 -33.83
N VAL A 993 34.64 -7.27 -33.50
CA VAL A 993 35.02 -6.89 -32.14
C VAL A 993 34.90 -5.38 -31.98
N VAL A 994 34.29 -4.95 -30.87
CA VAL A 994 34.26 -3.55 -30.44
C VAL A 994 34.97 -3.44 -29.10
N ARG A 995 35.86 -2.46 -28.95
CA ARG A 995 36.48 -2.16 -27.66
C ARG A 995 35.60 -1.20 -26.88
N LEU A 996 35.21 -1.61 -25.68
CA LEU A 996 34.59 -0.74 -24.70
C LEU A 996 35.64 -0.25 -23.72
N VAL A 997 35.69 1.06 -23.50
CA VAL A 997 36.53 1.71 -22.50
C VAL A 997 35.65 2.42 -21.49
N VAL A 998 35.81 2.07 -20.22
CA VAL A 998 35.12 2.70 -19.09
C VAL A 998 36.13 3.59 -18.37
N LEU A 999 35.81 4.88 -18.31
CA LEU A 999 36.63 5.89 -17.64
C LEU A 999 36.12 6.16 -16.24
N ASP A 1000 37.05 6.49 -15.37
CA ASP A 1000 36.76 7.16 -14.11
C ASP A 1000 36.94 8.66 -14.34
N ASN A 1001 35.82 9.32 -14.64
CA ASN A 1001 35.71 10.77 -14.77
C ASN A 1001 34.79 11.37 -13.70
N ALA A 1002 34.60 10.66 -12.57
CA ALA A 1002 33.69 11.04 -11.50
C ALA A 1002 34.02 12.43 -10.93
N SER A 1003 35.30 12.73 -10.75
CA SER A 1003 35.81 14.03 -10.29
C SER A 1003 35.78 15.12 -11.38
N GLY A 1004 35.56 14.76 -12.65
CA GLY A 1004 35.59 15.69 -13.80
C GLY A 1004 36.97 15.92 -14.42
N SER A 1005 37.97 15.14 -14.04
CA SER A 1005 39.31 15.19 -14.63
C SER A 1005 39.78 13.78 -14.99
N LEU A 1006 40.51 13.66 -16.10
CA LEU A 1006 41.29 12.46 -16.46
C LEU A 1006 42.79 12.64 -16.17
N ALA A 1007 43.20 13.81 -15.67
CA ALA A 1007 44.60 14.17 -15.47
C ALA A 1007 45.10 13.77 -14.08
N ALA A 1008 46.23 13.06 -14.07
CA ALA A 1008 47.16 12.79 -12.97
C ALA A 1008 46.59 12.75 -11.54
N GLY A 1009 46.31 11.52 -11.08
CA GLY A 1009 46.39 11.16 -9.67
C GLY A 1009 45.13 11.40 -8.86
N ASP A 1010 44.01 10.83 -9.31
CA ASP A 1010 43.00 10.46 -8.32
C ASP A 1010 43.63 9.38 -7.41
N ALA A 1011 43.99 9.76 -6.18
CA ALA A 1011 44.59 8.84 -5.20
C ALA A 1011 43.66 7.65 -4.89
N THR A 1012 42.40 7.73 -5.30
CA THR A 1012 41.38 6.70 -5.13
C THR A 1012 41.25 5.77 -6.33
N GLY A 1013 41.88 6.10 -7.46
CA GLY A 1013 41.82 5.30 -8.68
C GLY A 1013 42.42 3.91 -8.49
N ASN A 1014 41.76 2.90 -9.06
CA ASN A 1014 42.28 1.54 -9.08
C ASN A 1014 42.28 1.01 -10.54
N PRO A 1015 43.44 0.77 -11.15
CA PRO A 1015 44.79 0.97 -10.64
C PRO A 1015 45.15 2.46 -10.45
N ALA A 1016 46.14 2.74 -9.60
CA ALA A 1016 46.69 4.09 -9.47
C ALA A 1016 47.61 4.40 -10.67
N GLU A 1017 47.09 5.09 -11.68
CA GLU A 1017 47.84 5.52 -12.87
C GLU A 1017 47.29 6.80 -13.52
N ASP A 1018 48.06 7.41 -14.42
CA ASP A 1018 47.59 8.55 -15.22
C ASP A 1018 46.62 8.06 -16.32
N GLN A 1019 45.32 8.26 -16.09
CA GLN A 1019 44.27 7.80 -17.00
C GLN A 1019 44.38 8.38 -18.41
N THR A 1020 44.91 9.60 -18.56
CA THR A 1020 45.12 10.21 -19.89
C THR A 1020 46.16 9.45 -20.71
N SER A 1021 47.31 9.14 -20.11
CA SER A 1021 48.36 8.32 -20.75
C SER A 1021 47.87 6.90 -21.01
N TRP A 1022 47.16 6.30 -20.05
CA TRP A 1022 46.57 4.98 -20.20
C TRP A 1022 45.56 4.91 -21.37
N LEU A 1023 44.60 5.84 -21.43
CA LEU A 1023 43.60 5.91 -22.49
C LEU A 1023 44.27 6.07 -23.86
N THR A 1024 45.30 6.91 -23.95
CA THR A 1024 46.08 7.10 -25.19
C THR A 1024 46.69 5.77 -25.66
N ALA A 1025 47.27 4.99 -24.75
CA ALA A 1025 47.82 3.67 -25.06
C ALA A 1025 46.74 2.66 -25.49
N VAL A 1026 45.59 2.64 -24.81
CA VAL A 1026 44.45 1.77 -25.16
C VAL A 1026 43.89 2.09 -26.55
N LEU A 1027 43.77 3.38 -26.90
CA LEU A 1027 43.31 3.82 -28.22
C LEU A 1027 44.33 3.52 -29.32
N ALA A 1028 45.63 3.66 -29.02
CA ALA A 1028 46.70 3.31 -29.96
C ALA A 1028 46.71 1.80 -30.28
N ASP A 1029 46.54 0.93 -29.27
CA ASP A 1029 46.41 -0.52 -29.46
C ASP A 1029 45.17 -0.87 -30.30
N ALA A 1030 44.01 -0.26 -29.99
CA ALA A 1030 42.79 -0.51 -30.76
C ALA A 1030 42.95 -0.10 -32.23
N ARG A 1031 43.57 1.06 -32.49
CA ARG A 1031 43.88 1.53 -33.84
C ARG A 1031 44.83 0.56 -34.57
N ALA A 1032 45.88 0.09 -33.91
CA ALA A 1032 46.81 -0.88 -34.48
C ALA A 1032 46.13 -2.20 -34.86
N ARG A 1033 45.11 -2.61 -34.11
CA ARG A 1033 44.33 -3.83 -34.33
C ARG A 1033 43.10 -3.62 -35.23
N GLY A 1034 42.81 -2.40 -35.66
CA GLY A 1034 41.63 -2.07 -36.48
C GLY A 1034 40.29 -2.25 -35.74
N ILE A 1035 40.28 -2.10 -34.40
CA ILE A 1035 39.09 -2.30 -33.56
C ILE A 1035 38.40 -0.94 -33.33
N ALA A 1036 37.08 -0.89 -33.55
CA ALA A 1036 36.28 0.28 -33.21
C ALA A 1036 36.17 0.45 -31.69
N VAL A 1037 36.23 1.69 -31.20
CA VAL A 1037 36.23 1.99 -29.76
C VAL A 1037 34.99 2.79 -29.35
N VAL A 1038 34.36 2.38 -28.26
CA VAL A 1038 33.35 3.13 -27.52
C VAL A 1038 33.95 3.53 -26.18
N VAL A 1039 33.99 4.82 -25.90
CA VAL A 1039 34.50 5.38 -24.63
C VAL A 1039 33.31 5.91 -23.85
N SER A 1040 33.19 5.51 -22.59
CA SER A 1040 32.09 5.88 -21.72
C SER A 1040 32.59 6.31 -20.35
N GLY A 1041 31.91 7.28 -19.76
CA GLY A 1041 32.13 7.76 -18.40
C GLY A 1041 30.82 8.31 -17.84
N SER A 1042 30.79 8.60 -16.54
CA SER A 1042 29.60 9.11 -15.85
C SER A 1042 29.39 10.62 -16.02
N ARG A 1043 30.41 11.38 -16.44
CA ARG A 1043 30.28 12.80 -16.81
C ARG A 1043 30.40 13.02 -18.32
N SER A 1044 29.84 14.14 -18.79
CA SER A 1044 30.02 14.57 -20.19
C SER A 1044 31.50 14.64 -20.54
N LEU A 1045 31.86 14.01 -21.65
CA LEU A 1045 33.19 14.08 -22.24
C LEU A 1045 33.32 15.29 -23.20
N ASN A 1046 32.23 16.04 -23.40
CA ASN A 1046 32.19 17.22 -24.24
C ASN A 1046 32.58 18.46 -23.44
N ALA A 1047 33.66 19.12 -23.83
CA ALA A 1047 34.21 20.29 -23.15
C ALA A 1047 33.26 21.51 -23.11
N ARG A 1048 32.16 21.51 -23.89
CA ARG A 1048 31.15 22.58 -23.89
C ARG A 1048 30.07 22.44 -22.81
N ASP A 1049 29.94 21.25 -22.23
CA ASP A 1049 28.93 20.91 -21.23
C ASP A 1049 29.54 20.77 -19.82
N ALA A 1050 30.84 21.11 -19.67
CA ALA A 1050 31.66 20.95 -18.47
C ALA A 1050 31.69 22.19 -17.58
#